data_AF-A0A4P7RAG6-F1
#
_entry.id   AF-A0A4P7RAG6-F1
#
_cell.length_a   1.000
_cell.length_b   1.000
_cell.length_c   1.000
_cell.angle_alpha   90.00
_cell.angle_beta   90.00
_cell.angle_gamma   90.00
#
_symmetry.space_group_name_H-M   'P 1'
#
loop_
_entity.id
_entity.type
_entity.pdbx_description
1 polymer ?
#
loop_
_entity_poly.entity_id
_entity_poly.type
_entity_poly.pdbx_seq_one_letter_code
_entity_poly.pdbx_strand_id
1 'polypeptide(L)'
;MSRQVDRLPFPYLPEHGVLSSRLLALEGAMDWAAAAQMATPWVQSVRKNPPPFWAMESLLKEYPISSAEGLALMRLAEALLRVPDTETAVALTADQLGRADFDGAADSTMARLSSSAIALSKKFLPGSEGESSLMTKMGAKSVVAATLRAVQLLGRQFVLGQTIEEGMKEATAARKKQPNLGFSYDMLGEGARTDADALRYLASYQHAIAAIARTANASGSPAHNDGISIKLSALHPRYEDLQYERVMSELVPRVWTLCEAAAKANLNLTIDAEEVDRLELSLDVFEALIAQVADRVPQWAGFGLALQSYQTRAVELIEHLTQMARRHKVKLMCRLVKGAYWDAEIKRAQELGLPGYPVFTHKHHTDVSYLACARALFAASDVIFPQFATHNAGTIAAILQMAERGSGGVAFPFELQRLHGMGEGVYREVLKNSKIRCRVYAPVGAHRDLLAYLVRRLLENGANSSFVNQLADESVSMDVLFNTPLRLSPEPAMPLPVDMFGASRRNSMGLDMAVVSMRRPLLDALEKTTVPIVPFFDVAQVGAAAEASHEAFKAWSVVPVATRAQALRKTADAMEAQLPELCGMLVKEAFKTWADAISEVREAVDFFRYYANEAERIMAPSPQLSALGPWVCISPWNFPLAIFCGQVAAALATGNTVLAKPAEQTPAIAMMAVKLMHENGVPADALQLLHGPGETVGAALVAQPGVAGVVFTGSTQVAKIIQRALAAKEGPVAPLIAETGGINVMLVDSSALPEQVADAVMQSAFRSAGQRCSALRLLCVHESVADGMIEMIEGAAKELGVGRVGALTTDLGPVIDKEAFDNIQRHVQRLHGEAKSLLNVPVDAALSSEQPHMISPQMFEVKDIAEVKAEIFGPVLQVVRWTGDPAQLIARINALNYGLTMGIQTRIDSRAQALAASAHVGNIYVNRNIIGAVVGVQPFGGEGLSGTGPKAGGPHYLQRFVHESQAVPAAQKLHGDGQGVNVQSPALAVRKSGWLKSTLKQRCDWLEKLGAKPLAAAARQQLADRVLPGPTGESNDLRLHPRGVVAAISDRVDSATLAQWLGALAGGNPLVVAVPSEAREAVREALGQWVSAGLPAAAVHVLDTPFEAGAVALASSEAIDAIVAQPAYGTELNRHMAARDGAVVPLITEPLLGCLWRLCAEQTLTINTTAAGGNVELFAGLPAL
;
A
#
# COMPACT_ATOMS: atom_id res chain seq x y z
N MET A 1 17.39 -20.18 -19.09
CA MET A 1 16.08 -20.29 -19.76
C MET A 1 14.99 -20.29 -18.71
N SER A 2 14.01 -19.39 -18.81
CA SER A 2 12.87 -19.30 -17.88
C SER A 2 11.90 -20.48 -18.00
N ARG A 3 11.15 -20.74 -16.92
CA ARG A 3 10.12 -21.79 -16.87
C ARG A 3 9.06 -21.58 -17.96
N GLN A 4 8.83 -22.62 -18.77
CA GLN A 4 7.92 -22.61 -19.93
C GLN A 4 6.52 -23.19 -19.65
N VAL A 5 6.36 -23.96 -18.56
CA VAL A 5 5.07 -24.54 -18.15
C VAL A 5 4.97 -24.57 -16.63
N ASP A 6 3.76 -24.41 -16.10
CA ASP A 6 3.49 -24.57 -14.67
C ASP A 6 3.69 -26.05 -14.26
N ARG A 7 4.35 -26.28 -13.11
CA ARG A 7 4.61 -27.62 -12.56
C ARG A 7 3.40 -28.19 -11.83
N LEU A 8 2.59 -27.31 -11.27
CA LEU A 8 1.39 -27.62 -10.51
C LEU A 8 0.16 -27.14 -11.28
N PRO A 9 -1.05 -27.57 -10.90
CA PRO A 9 -2.27 -27.00 -11.44
C PRO A 9 -2.34 -25.47 -11.26
N PHE A 10 -3.26 -24.83 -11.96
CA PHE A 10 -3.51 -23.40 -11.82
C PHE A 10 -3.78 -23.02 -10.33
N PRO A 11 -3.19 -21.95 -9.77
CA PRO A 11 -3.31 -21.62 -8.34
C PRO A 11 -4.69 -21.13 -7.90
N TYR A 12 -5.41 -20.40 -8.73
CA TYR A 12 -6.65 -19.72 -8.35
C TYR A 12 -7.88 -20.58 -8.66
N LEU A 13 -7.90 -21.81 -8.14
CA LEU A 13 -9.01 -22.74 -8.32
C LEU A 13 -10.18 -22.41 -7.38
N PRO A 14 -11.44 -22.63 -7.81
CA PRO A 14 -12.59 -22.51 -6.92
C PRO A 14 -12.47 -23.45 -5.70
N GLU A 15 -12.49 -22.85 -4.52
CA GLU A 15 -12.30 -23.53 -3.22
C GLU A 15 -13.27 -24.71 -3.02
N HIS A 16 -14.54 -24.53 -3.38
CA HIS A 16 -15.58 -25.57 -3.26
C HIS A 16 -15.22 -26.86 -4.01
N GLY A 17 -14.77 -26.75 -5.26
CA GLY A 17 -14.43 -27.90 -6.10
C GLY A 17 -13.23 -28.67 -5.55
N VAL A 18 -12.19 -27.93 -5.16
CA VAL A 18 -10.99 -28.51 -4.53
C VAL A 18 -11.37 -29.25 -3.25
N LEU A 19 -12.12 -28.60 -2.35
CA LEU A 19 -12.45 -29.17 -1.05
C LEU A 19 -13.33 -30.42 -1.14
N SER A 20 -14.29 -30.45 -2.07
CA SER A 20 -15.16 -31.61 -2.29
C SER A 20 -14.34 -32.88 -2.54
N SER A 21 -13.28 -32.78 -3.35
CA SER A 21 -12.37 -33.91 -3.61
C SER A 21 -11.61 -34.34 -2.35
N ARG A 22 -11.25 -33.41 -1.45
CA ARG A 22 -10.52 -33.70 -0.22
C ARG A 22 -11.39 -34.39 0.82
N LEU A 23 -12.65 -33.97 0.94
CA LEU A 23 -13.62 -34.61 1.83
C LEU A 23 -13.87 -36.06 1.42
N LEU A 24 -14.09 -36.32 0.12
CA LEU A 24 -14.21 -37.68 -0.41
C LEU A 24 -12.95 -38.51 -0.13
N ALA A 25 -11.76 -37.91 -0.27
CA ALA A 25 -10.51 -38.57 0.06
C ALA A 25 -10.34 -38.87 1.56
N LEU A 26 -11.12 -38.26 2.45
CA LEU A 26 -11.03 -38.52 3.89
C LEU A 26 -12.06 -39.55 4.38
N GLU A 27 -13.03 -39.92 3.54
CA GLU A 27 -14.01 -40.96 3.87
C GLU A 27 -13.32 -42.29 4.20
N GLY A 28 -13.61 -42.82 5.39
CA GLY A 28 -13.03 -44.07 5.90
C GLY A 28 -11.56 -43.99 6.33
N ALA A 29 -10.82 -42.94 5.96
CA ALA A 29 -9.41 -42.77 6.33
C ALA A 29 -9.21 -42.54 7.83
N MET A 30 -10.17 -41.86 8.47
CA MET A 30 -10.17 -41.56 9.90
C MET A 30 -11.62 -41.43 10.42
N ASP A 31 -11.79 -41.39 11.73
CA ASP A 31 -13.04 -41.08 12.42
C ASP A 31 -12.77 -39.92 13.39
N TRP A 32 -13.29 -38.74 13.04
CA TRP A 32 -13.06 -37.51 13.78
C TRP A 32 -13.64 -37.58 15.20
N ALA A 33 -14.78 -38.24 15.39
CA ALA A 33 -15.38 -38.36 16.72
C ALA A 33 -14.49 -39.20 17.64
N ALA A 34 -13.93 -40.30 17.14
CA ALA A 34 -12.95 -41.10 17.86
C ALA A 34 -11.64 -40.33 18.11
N ALA A 35 -11.16 -39.55 17.15
CA ALA A 35 -9.99 -38.67 17.34
C ALA A 35 -10.23 -37.61 18.43
N ALA A 36 -11.41 -36.98 18.45
CA ALA A 36 -11.81 -36.03 19.48
C ALA A 36 -11.87 -36.67 20.87
N GLN A 37 -12.39 -37.90 20.98
CA GLN A 37 -12.39 -38.68 22.23
C GLN A 37 -10.97 -38.97 22.71
N MET A 38 -10.05 -39.34 21.82
CA MET A 38 -8.64 -39.56 22.13
C MET A 38 -7.95 -38.27 22.63
N ALA A 39 -8.24 -37.13 22.00
CA ALA A 39 -7.63 -35.85 22.33
C ALA A 39 -8.20 -35.18 23.60
N THR A 40 -9.42 -35.54 24.00
CA THR A 40 -10.15 -34.95 25.13
C THR A 40 -9.36 -35.00 26.45
N PRO A 41 -8.80 -36.15 26.88
CA PRO A 41 -7.97 -36.22 28.08
C PRO A 41 -6.71 -35.35 28.02
N TRP A 42 -6.12 -35.15 26.83
CA TRP A 42 -4.94 -34.28 26.69
C TRP A 42 -5.31 -32.84 27.00
N VAL A 43 -6.39 -32.33 26.39
CA VAL A 43 -6.88 -30.97 26.62
C VAL A 43 -7.28 -30.75 28.08
N GLN A 44 -8.00 -31.68 28.69
CA GLN A 44 -8.36 -31.61 30.11
C GLN A 44 -7.13 -31.56 31.02
N SER A 45 -6.11 -32.37 30.72
CA SER A 45 -4.85 -32.39 31.47
C SER A 45 -4.05 -31.10 31.31
N VAL A 46 -4.06 -30.49 30.11
CA VAL A 46 -3.46 -29.18 29.86
C VAL A 46 -4.19 -28.09 30.64
N ARG A 47 -5.52 -28.02 30.59
CA ARG A 47 -6.31 -27.05 31.36
C ARG A 47 -6.09 -27.20 32.88
N LYS A 48 -5.94 -28.44 33.38
CA LYS A 48 -5.65 -28.72 34.79
C LYS A 48 -4.22 -28.37 35.21
N ASN A 49 -3.25 -28.59 34.32
CA ASN A 49 -1.83 -28.36 34.56
C ASN A 49 -1.25 -27.46 33.46
N PRO A 50 -1.60 -26.17 33.46
CA PRO A 50 -1.17 -25.26 32.42
C PRO A 50 0.36 -25.17 32.37
N PRO A 51 0.98 -25.08 31.18
CA PRO A 51 2.42 -24.91 31.07
C PRO A 51 2.87 -23.56 31.70
N PRO A 52 4.15 -23.39 32.07
CA PRO A 52 4.67 -22.14 32.64
C PRO A 52 4.42 -20.89 31.77
N PHE A 53 4.21 -21.08 30.47
CA PHE A 53 3.91 -20.06 29.46
C PHE A 53 2.45 -19.53 29.51
N TRP A 54 1.61 -20.07 30.40
CA TRP A 54 0.24 -19.61 30.64
C TRP A 54 0.15 -18.14 31.11
N ALA A 55 1.25 -17.51 31.51
CA ALA A 55 1.29 -16.10 31.88
C ALA A 55 1.03 -15.14 30.70
N MET A 56 1.50 -15.48 29.48
CA MET A 56 1.20 -14.69 28.29
C MET A 56 -0.23 -14.95 27.81
N GLU A 57 -0.69 -16.21 27.84
CA GLU A 57 -2.10 -16.54 27.55
C GLU A 57 -3.04 -15.91 28.58
N SER A 58 -2.62 -15.77 29.84
CA SER A 58 -3.36 -15.00 30.87
C SER A 58 -3.32 -13.50 30.60
N LEU A 59 -2.18 -12.95 30.15
CA LEU A 59 -2.09 -11.54 29.73
C LEU A 59 -2.96 -11.27 28.49
N LEU A 60 -2.98 -12.19 27.52
CA LEU A 60 -3.84 -12.17 26.33
C LEU A 60 -5.30 -12.50 26.68
N LYS A 61 -5.57 -13.12 27.82
CA LYS A 61 -6.93 -13.31 28.33
C LYS A 61 -7.44 -12.05 29.05
N GLU A 62 -6.55 -11.39 29.81
CA GLU A 62 -6.82 -10.12 30.48
C GLU A 62 -6.90 -8.96 29.47
N TYR A 63 -6.08 -9.02 28.42
CA TYR A 63 -6.00 -8.09 27.31
C TYR A 63 -5.90 -8.84 25.95
N PRO A 64 -7.03 -9.33 25.40
CA PRO A 64 -7.06 -9.99 24.09
C PRO A 64 -6.41 -9.18 22.98
N ILE A 65 -5.77 -9.83 22.00
CA ILE A 65 -5.23 -9.14 20.80
C ILE A 65 -6.35 -8.45 20.01
N SER A 66 -7.59 -8.93 20.13
CA SER A 66 -8.78 -8.27 19.61
C SER A 66 -9.19 -7.02 20.39
N SER A 67 -8.62 -6.79 21.58
CA SER A 67 -8.83 -5.59 22.38
C SER A 67 -7.79 -4.52 22.04
N ALA A 68 -8.15 -3.25 22.25
CA ALA A 68 -7.26 -2.12 22.01
C ALA A 68 -6.01 -2.20 22.92
N GLU A 69 -6.18 -2.67 24.15
CA GLU A 69 -5.14 -2.82 25.18
C GLU A 69 -4.11 -3.89 24.78
N GLY A 70 -4.57 -5.08 24.38
CA GLY A 70 -3.69 -6.18 23.97
C GLY A 70 -2.88 -5.81 22.73
N LEU A 71 -3.54 -5.17 21.75
CA LEU A 71 -2.88 -4.69 20.54
C LEU A 71 -1.83 -3.62 20.83
N ALA A 72 -2.14 -2.65 21.69
CA ALA A 72 -1.21 -1.61 22.11
C ALA A 72 0.05 -2.19 22.78
N LEU A 73 -0.11 -3.16 23.68
CA LEU A 73 1.01 -3.85 24.33
C LEU A 73 1.89 -4.60 23.33
N MET A 74 1.30 -5.26 22.33
CA MET A 74 2.07 -6.00 21.31
C MET A 74 2.85 -5.06 20.38
N ARG A 75 2.22 -3.96 19.93
CA ARG A 75 2.89 -2.92 19.13
C ARG A 75 4.03 -2.27 19.90
N LEU A 76 3.80 -1.99 21.19
CA LEU A 76 4.81 -1.42 22.07
C LEU A 76 5.99 -2.37 22.28
N ALA A 77 5.71 -3.65 22.49
CA ALA A 77 6.72 -4.68 22.66
C ALA A 77 7.62 -4.82 21.43
N GLU A 78 7.01 -4.81 20.24
CA GLU A 78 7.72 -4.92 18.98
C GLU A 78 8.60 -3.69 18.69
N ALA A 79 8.03 -2.49 18.82
CA ALA A 79 8.69 -1.28 18.36
C ALA A 79 9.74 -0.76 19.37
N LEU A 80 9.53 -0.87 20.68
CA LEU A 80 10.49 -0.36 21.67
C LEU A 80 11.84 -1.10 21.71
N LEU A 81 11.89 -2.35 21.25
CA LEU A 81 13.15 -3.10 21.19
C LEU A 81 14.04 -2.69 20.00
N ARG A 82 13.50 -1.92 19.05
CA ARG A 82 14.21 -1.48 17.83
C ARG A 82 14.47 0.01 17.79
N VAL A 83 13.66 0.82 18.49
CA VAL A 83 13.83 2.27 18.51
C VAL A 83 15.13 2.63 19.27
N PRO A 84 16.15 3.18 18.60
CA PRO A 84 17.44 3.48 19.21
C PRO A 84 17.45 4.76 20.04
N ASP A 85 16.55 5.72 19.76
CA ASP A 85 16.47 6.99 20.47
C ASP A 85 15.35 7.05 21.51
N THR A 86 15.63 7.74 22.62
CA THR A 86 14.73 7.77 23.76
C THR A 86 13.44 8.56 23.49
N GLU A 87 13.49 9.60 22.65
CA GLU A 87 12.34 10.46 22.38
C GLU A 87 11.25 9.72 21.62
N THR A 88 11.61 9.04 20.53
CA THR A 88 10.68 8.21 19.76
C THR A 88 10.14 7.06 20.60
N ALA A 89 10.96 6.44 21.46
CA ALA A 89 10.52 5.39 22.36
C ALA A 89 9.45 5.89 23.37
N VAL A 90 9.65 7.09 23.94
CA VAL A 90 8.66 7.71 24.84
C VAL A 90 7.37 8.06 24.09
N ALA A 91 7.47 8.65 22.89
CA ALA A 91 6.32 9.03 22.08
C ALA A 91 5.49 7.81 21.66
N LEU A 92 6.16 6.75 21.19
CA LEU A 92 5.54 5.46 20.88
C LEU A 92 4.83 4.88 22.10
N THR A 93 5.46 4.93 23.28
CA THR A 93 4.84 4.41 24.50
C THR A 93 3.60 5.19 24.90
N ALA A 94 3.67 6.51 24.85
CA ALA A 94 2.51 7.36 25.13
C ALA A 94 1.37 7.13 24.13
N ASP A 95 1.68 6.97 22.84
CA ASP A 95 0.70 6.70 21.79
C ASP A 95 -0.01 5.36 22.00
N GLN A 96 0.75 4.27 22.22
CA GLN A 96 0.16 2.95 22.42
C GLN A 96 -0.63 2.89 23.73
N LEU A 97 -0.09 3.42 24.84
CA LEU A 97 -0.79 3.39 26.13
C LEU A 97 -2.00 4.32 26.18
N GLY A 98 -2.01 5.43 25.44
CA GLY A 98 -3.14 6.37 25.39
C GLY A 98 -4.32 5.91 24.53
N ARG A 99 -4.17 4.80 23.79
CA ARG A 99 -5.21 4.24 22.92
C ARG A 99 -6.16 3.27 23.61
N ALA A 100 -5.84 2.86 24.83
CA ALA A 100 -6.57 1.82 25.52
C ALA A 100 -6.81 2.22 26.98
N ASP A 101 -7.95 1.80 27.53
CA ASP A 101 -8.36 2.17 28.88
C ASP A 101 -7.85 1.12 29.88
N PHE A 102 -6.62 1.33 30.33
CA PHE A 102 -5.98 0.44 31.30
C PHE A 102 -6.50 0.63 32.74
N ASP A 103 -7.34 1.65 33.02
CA ASP A 103 -7.84 1.96 34.36
C ASP A 103 -8.98 1.02 34.82
N GLY A 104 -9.64 0.31 33.89
CA GLY A 104 -10.72 -0.64 34.19
C GLY A 104 -10.29 -1.95 34.88
N ALA A 105 -8.99 -2.24 34.94
CA ALA A 105 -8.43 -3.50 35.45
C ALA A 105 -7.79 -3.38 36.85
N ALA A 106 -8.31 -2.47 37.69
CA ALA A 106 -7.75 -2.17 39.02
C ALA A 106 -7.75 -3.32 40.04
N ASP A 107 -8.15 -4.55 39.65
CA ASP A 107 -8.14 -5.73 40.53
C ASP A 107 -7.58 -6.97 39.82
N SER A 108 -6.28 -6.99 39.52
CA SER A 108 -5.38 -8.15 39.76
C SER A 108 -3.99 -7.92 39.14
N THR A 109 -3.03 -8.77 39.53
CA THR A 109 -1.62 -8.93 39.05
C THR A 109 -0.71 -7.68 38.92
N MET A 110 -1.10 -6.60 38.23
CA MET A 110 -0.33 -5.35 38.14
C MET A 110 -0.10 -4.68 39.49
N ALA A 111 -1.02 -4.80 40.46
CA ALA A 111 -0.82 -4.29 41.83
C ALA A 111 0.34 -5.00 42.59
N ARG A 112 0.66 -6.25 42.23
CA ARG A 112 1.79 -7.00 42.81
C ARG A 112 3.13 -6.67 42.16
N LEU A 113 3.12 -6.31 40.87
CA LEU A 113 4.29 -5.80 40.15
C LEU A 113 4.58 -4.33 40.51
N SER A 114 3.53 -3.52 40.69
CA SER A 114 3.66 -2.11 41.07
C SER A 114 4.19 -1.96 42.50
N SER A 115 3.75 -2.78 43.46
CA SER A 115 4.27 -2.77 44.84
C SER A 115 5.76 -3.12 44.94
N SER A 116 6.25 -4.01 44.08
CA SER A 116 7.68 -4.36 43.99
C SER A 116 8.51 -3.24 43.34
N ALA A 117 7.96 -2.54 42.35
CA ALA A 117 8.58 -1.37 41.72
C ALA A 117 8.58 -0.13 42.63
N ILE A 118 7.51 0.08 43.40
CA ILE A 118 7.35 1.16 44.40
C ILE A 118 8.27 0.92 45.62
N ALA A 119 8.47 -0.33 46.02
CA ALA A 119 9.42 -0.68 47.08
C ALA A 119 10.89 -0.43 46.67
N LEU A 120 11.21 -0.56 45.37
CA LEU A 120 12.54 -0.25 44.84
C LEU A 120 12.76 1.26 44.66
N SER A 121 11.73 2.02 44.26
CA SER A 121 11.83 3.48 44.05
C SER A 121 11.98 4.25 45.36
N LYS A 122 11.40 3.76 46.46
CA LYS A 122 11.59 4.31 47.81
C LYS A 122 13.03 4.26 48.33
N LYS A 123 13.92 3.50 47.71
CA LYS A 123 15.33 3.38 48.12
C LYS A 123 16.26 4.41 47.44
N PHE A 124 15.77 5.18 46.47
CA PHE A 124 16.58 6.06 45.61
C PHE A 124 16.14 7.53 45.55
N LEU A 125 15.21 7.98 46.40
CA LEU A 125 14.72 9.37 46.38
C LEU A 125 14.98 10.10 47.70
N PRO A 126 15.74 11.22 47.70
CA PRO A 126 15.60 12.27 48.71
C PRO A 126 14.27 13.00 48.47
N GLY A 127 13.56 13.32 49.56
CA GLY A 127 12.22 13.89 49.50
C GLY A 127 12.19 15.37 49.11
N SER A 128 11.18 15.74 48.32
CA SER A 128 10.57 17.07 48.32
C SER A 128 9.19 17.02 47.66
N GLU A 129 8.20 17.59 48.35
CA GLU A 129 6.82 17.72 47.92
C GLU A 129 6.65 18.86 46.90
N GLY A 130 5.88 18.63 45.83
CA GLY A 130 5.43 19.65 44.89
C GLY A 130 5.55 19.27 43.41
N GLU A 131 4.49 19.53 42.63
CA GLU A 131 4.35 19.42 41.16
C GLU A 131 3.85 18.09 40.56
N SER A 132 2.56 18.06 40.18
CA SER A 132 1.84 16.92 39.59
C SER A 132 2.11 16.65 38.10
N SER A 133 2.83 17.54 37.39
CA SER A 133 3.12 17.40 35.95
C SER A 133 4.40 16.59 35.66
N LEU A 134 5.40 16.68 36.56
CA LEU A 134 6.64 15.90 36.43
C LEU A 134 6.42 14.43 36.85
N MET A 135 5.54 14.19 37.82
CA MET A 135 5.15 12.87 38.33
C MET A 135 4.47 11.99 37.29
N THR A 136 3.65 12.56 36.38
CA THR A 136 3.02 11.82 35.27
C THR A 136 4.07 11.39 34.23
N LYS A 137 5.04 12.25 33.91
CA LYS A 137 6.15 11.93 32.99
C LYS A 137 7.14 10.93 33.57
N MET A 138 7.44 10.99 34.88
CA MET A 138 8.31 10.02 35.55
C MET A 138 7.60 8.69 35.84
N GLY A 139 6.30 8.71 36.10
CA GLY A 139 5.44 7.53 36.19
C GLY A 139 5.40 6.77 34.87
N ALA A 140 5.18 7.47 33.75
CA ALA A 140 5.26 6.88 32.41
C ALA A 140 6.62 6.26 32.14
N LYS A 141 7.74 6.93 32.44
CA LYS A 141 9.11 6.35 32.26
C LYS A 141 9.33 5.08 33.09
N SER A 142 8.77 5.01 34.29
CA SER A 142 8.89 3.82 35.15
C SER A 142 8.03 2.66 34.65
N VAL A 143 6.83 2.96 34.14
CA VAL A 143 5.95 2.00 33.45
C VAL A 143 6.59 1.51 32.14
N VAL A 144 7.20 2.42 31.36
CA VAL A 144 7.98 2.09 30.15
C VAL A 144 9.12 1.15 30.51
N ALA A 145 9.92 1.45 31.55
CA ALA A 145 11.03 0.61 31.97
C ALA A 145 10.57 -0.77 32.48
N ALA A 146 9.45 -0.83 33.20
CA ALA A 146 8.85 -2.09 33.64
C ALA A 146 8.29 -2.91 32.47
N THR A 147 7.63 -2.26 31.52
CA THR A 147 7.07 -2.87 30.30
C THR A 147 8.18 -3.37 29.39
N LEU A 148 9.22 -2.57 29.16
CA LEU A 148 10.46 -2.96 28.47
C LEU A 148 11.08 -4.20 29.10
N ARG A 149 11.18 -4.23 30.43
CA ARG A 149 11.75 -5.38 31.15
C ARG A 149 10.85 -6.61 31.04
N ALA A 150 9.53 -6.45 31.07
CA ALA A 150 8.57 -7.53 30.84
C ALA A 150 8.66 -8.08 29.42
N VAL A 151 8.70 -7.21 28.41
CA VAL A 151 8.86 -7.55 26.98
C VAL A 151 10.22 -8.22 26.72
N GLN A 152 11.31 -7.73 27.32
CA GLN A 152 12.63 -8.36 27.24
C GLN A 152 12.66 -9.75 27.90
N LEU A 153 11.91 -9.94 28.98
CA LEU A 153 11.72 -11.26 29.62
C LEU A 153 10.88 -12.19 28.73
N LEU A 154 9.91 -11.66 27.97
CA LEU A 154 9.10 -12.39 27.00
C LEU A 154 9.90 -12.80 25.75
N GLY A 155 10.82 -11.97 25.27
CA GLY A 155 11.67 -12.28 24.11
C GLY A 155 12.52 -13.56 24.29
N ARG A 156 12.93 -13.86 25.53
CA ARG A 156 13.64 -15.11 25.89
C ARG A 156 12.78 -16.37 25.79
N GLN A 157 11.46 -16.25 25.63
CA GLN A 157 10.54 -17.39 25.55
C GLN A 157 10.18 -17.78 24.11
N PHE A 158 10.34 -16.86 23.15
CA PHE A 158 10.09 -17.13 21.72
C PHE A 158 11.36 -17.49 20.96
N VAL A 159 12.53 -17.18 21.54
CA VAL A 159 13.83 -17.60 21.02
C VAL A 159 14.44 -18.57 22.01
N LEU A 160 14.91 -19.71 21.51
CA LEU A 160 15.56 -20.72 22.34
C LEU A 160 16.94 -20.25 22.85
N GLY A 161 17.62 -19.39 22.10
CA GLY A 161 18.89 -18.74 22.48
C GLY A 161 19.30 -17.66 21.48
N GLN A 162 20.13 -16.70 21.91
CA GLN A 162 20.59 -15.63 20.99
C GLN A 162 21.62 -16.14 19.98
N THR A 163 22.30 -17.23 20.34
CA THR A 163 23.27 -17.95 19.51
C THR A 163 22.88 -19.42 19.39
N ILE A 164 23.41 -20.11 18.39
CA ILE A 164 23.14 -21.54 18.20
C ILE A 164 23.65 -22.37 19.39
N GLU A 165 24.79 -22.01 19.98
CA GLU A 165 25.32 -22.67 21.16
C GLU A 165 24.38 -22.56 22.37
N GLU A 166 23.82 -21.38 22.62
CA GLU A 166 22.82 -21.18 23.67
C GLU A 166 21.56 -22.01 23.38
N GLY A 167 21.06 -21.96 22.14
CA GLY A 167 19.89 -22.74 21.73
C GLY A 167 20.11 -24.25 21.90
N MET A 168 21.29 -24.77 21.57
CA MET A 168 21.66 -26.18 21.76
C MET A 168 21.76 -26.58 23.23
N LYS A 169 22.24 -25.67 24.09
CA LYS A 169 22.28 -25.89 25.54
C LYS A 169 20.88 -26.03 26.12
N GLU A 170 19.96 -25.14 25.77
CA GLU A 170 18.56 -25.21 26.20
C GLU A 170 17.84 -26.44 25.62
N ALA A 171 18.10 -26.78 24.36
CA ALA A 171 17.60 -28.02 23.74
C ALA A 171 18.05 -29.27 24.51
N THR A 172 19.28 -29.30 25.00
CA THR A 172 19.81 -30.40 25.83
C THR A 172 19.08 -30.47 27.17
N ALA A 173 18.80 -29.32 27.81
CA ALA A 173 18.05 -29.25 29.05
C ALA A 173 16.60 -29.74 28.89
N ALA A 174 15.95 -29.39 27.78
CA ALA A 174 14.60 -29.86 27.44
C ALA A 174 14.56 -31.38 27.19
N ARG A 175 15.54 -31.94 26.46
CA ARG A 175 15.66 -33.39 26.22
C ARG A 175 15.80 -34.21 27.51
N LYS A 176 16.46 -33.68 28.53
CA LYS A 176 16.53 -34.36 29.85
C LYS A 176 15.16 -34.56 30.50
N LYS A 177 14.21 -33.67 30.22
CA LYS A 177 12.82 -33.75 30.73
C LYS A 177 11.95 -34.62 29.82
N GLN A 178 12.18 -34.57 28.51
CA GLN A 178 11.43 -35.32 27.50
C GLN A 178 12.40 -35.95 26.48
N PRO A 179 12.82 -37.22 26.69
CA PRO A 179 13.87 -37.85 25.87
C PRO A 179 13.54 -37.99 24.37
N ASN A 180 12.26 -38.01 24.00
CA ASN A 180 11.79 -38.16 22.62
C ASN A 180 11.75 -36.85 21.81
N LEU A 181 12.34 -35.77 22.33
CA LEU A 181 12.46 -34.50 21.62
C LEU A 181 13.67 -34.47 20.68
N GLY A 182 13.45 -34.03 19.45
CA GLY A 182 14.49 -33.51 18.55
C GLY A 182 14.29 -32.01 18.33
N PHE A 183 15.26 -31.34 17.71
CA PHE A 183 15.18 -29.91 17.40
C PHE A 183 15.39 -29.63 15.92
N SER A 184 14.76 -28.58 15.40
CA SER A 184 15.05 -27.96 14.10
C SER A 184 15.32 -26.48 14.36
N TYR A 185 16.55 -26.03 14.19
CA TYR A 185 16.91 -24.65 14.49
C TYR A 185 16.52 -23.72 13.32
N ASP A 186 15.81 -22.64 13.63
CA ASP A 186 15.44 -21.57 12.70
C ASP A 186 16.25 -20.33 13.02
N MET A 187 17.17 -19.96 12.12
CA MET A 187 18.13 -18.87 12.37
C MET A 187 17.55 -17.47 12.12
N LEU A 188 16.21 -17.34 12.03
CA LEU A 188 15.45 -16.09 11.87
C LEU A 188 15.73 -15.26 10.60
N GLY A 189 16.66 -15.69 9.74
CA GLY A 189 16.92 -15.01 8.47
C GLY A 189 15.78 -15.19 7.48
N GLU A 190 15.28 -14.09 6.94
CA GLU A 190 14.29 -14.03 5.85
C GLU A 190 14.46 -12.73 5.04
N GLY A 191 14.08 -12.76 3.76
CA GLY A 191 13.99 -11.58 2.90
C GLY A 191 15.28 -10.73 2.87
N ALA A 192 16.37 -11.27 2.33
CA ALA A 192 17.55 -10.45 2.06
C ALA A 192 17.17 -9.31 1.11
N ARG A 193 17.56 -8.06 1.43
CA ARG A 193 17.37 -6.91 0.53
C ARG A 193 18.63 -6.64 -0.28
N THR A 194 19.77 -7.09 0.22
CA THR A 194 21.09 -6.89 -0.38
C THR A 194 21.82 -8.23 -0.50
N ASP A 195 22.78 -8.35 -1.42
CA ASP A 195 23.63 -9.55 -1.45
C ASP A 195 24.47 -9.71 -0.17
N ALA A 196 24.85 -8.60 0.47
CA ALA A 196 25.53 -8.61 1.76
C ALA A 196 24.67 -9.28 2.86
N ASP A 197 23.36 -9.02 2.88
CA ASP A 197 22.43 -9.73 3.77
C ASP A 197 22.42 -11.22 3.45
N ALA A 198 22.32 -11.59 2.18
CA ALA A 198 22.29 -12.97 1.76
C ALA A 198 23.55 -13.75 2.18
N LEU A 199 24.72 -13.15 2.04
CA LEU A 199 25.99 -13.74 2.48
C LEU A 199 26.10 -13.82 4.01
N ARG A 200 25.58 -12.83 4.74
CA ARG A 200 25.51 -12.83 6.20
C ARG A 200 24.61 -13.97 6.71
N TYR A 201 23.44 -14.16 6.11
CA TYR A 201 22.54 -15.27 6.46
C TYR A 201 23.15 -16.63 6.08
N LEU A 202 23.80 -16.74 4.91
CA LEU A 202 24.52 -17.95 4.51
C LEU A 202 25.57 -18.34 5.56
N ALA A 203 26.38 -17.39 6.02
CA ALA A 203 27.38 -17.62 7.06
C ALA A 203 26.74 -18.05 8.40
N SER A 204 25.60 -17.46 8.78
CA SER A 204 24.82 -17.86 9.96
C SER A 204 24.35 -19.31 9.88
N TYR A 205 23.80 -19.74 8.73
CA TYR A 205 23.38 -21.11 8.52
C TYR A 205 24.57 -22.09 8.50
N GLN A 206 25.69 -21.75 7.85
CA GLN A 206 26.90 -22.57 7.85
C GLN A 206 27.44 -22.78 9.27
N HIS A 207 27.49 -21.71 10.07
CA HIS A 207 27.90 -21.78 11.46
C HIS A 207 26.98 -22.68 12.29
N ALA A 208 25.66 -22.53 12.14
CA ALA A 208 24.68 -23.36 12.84
C ALA A 208 24.79 -24.85 12.47
N ILE A 209 24.93 -25.18 11.18
CA ILE A 209 25.14 -26.56 10.72
C ILE A 209 26.42 -27.14 11.33
N ALA A 210 27.52 -26.40 11.32
CA ALA A 210 28.77 -26.82 11.93
C ALA A 210 28.62 -27.07 13.44
N ALA A 211 27.86 -26.24 14.15
CA ALA A 211 27.59 -26.42 15.57
C ALA A 211 26.78 -27.69 15.87
N ILE A 212 25.70 -27.92 15.13
CA ILE A 212 24.81 -29.10 15.27
C ILE A 212 25.58 -30.39 14.94
N ALA A 213 26.44 -30.35 13.91
CA ALA A 213 27.23 -31.49 13.46
C ALA A 213 28.16 -32.04 14.56
N ARG A 214 28.63 -31.22 15.52
CA ARG A 214 29.51 -31.66 16.62
C ARG A 214 28.87 -32.69 17.55
N THR A 215 27.54 -32.71 17.63
CA THR A 215 26.77 -33.61 18.52
C THR A 215 25.93 -34.63 17.75
N ALA A 216 26.00 -34.64 16.42
CA ALA A 216 25.19 -35.50 15.57
C ALA A 216 25.75 -36.92 15.48
N ASN A 217 24.86 -37.91 15.38
CA ASN A 217 25.24 -39.28 15.07
C ASN A 217 25.19 -39.51 13.56
N ALA A 218 26.34 -39.41 12.90
CA ALA A 218 26.45 -39.59 11.45
C ALA A 218 26.01 -40.99 10.96
N SER A 219 26.11 -42.02 11.82
CA SER A 219 25.74 -43.41 11.49
C SER A 219 24.26 -43.74 11.74
N GLY A 220 23.52 -42.84 12.40
CA GLY A 220 22.10 -43.02 12.73
C GLY A 220 21.15 -42.61 11.61
N SER A 221 19.84 -42.62 11.88
CA SER A 221 18.87 -42.00 10.98
C SER A 221 18.84 -40.47 11.19
N PRO A 222 18.76 -39.65 10.12
CA PRO A 222 18.67 -38.19 10.25
C PRO A 222 17.45 -37.72 11.04
N ALA A 223 16.38 -38.52 11.10
CA ALA A 223 15.22 -38.26 11.96
C ALA A 223 15.55 -38.29 13.47
N HIS A 224 16.69 -38.89 13.85
CA HIS A 224 17.17 -38.94 15.23
C HIS A 224 18.12 -37.81 15.59
N ASN A 225 18.75 -37.17 14.59
CA ASN A 225 19.60 -36.01 14.79
C ASN A 225 18.77 -34.74 14.90
N ASP A 226 19.33 -33.71 15.52
CA ASP A 226 18.80 -32.36 15.38
C ASP A 226 19.02 -31.87 13.95
N GLY A 227 18.22 -30.88 13.54
CA GLY A 227 18.22 -30.35 12.19
C GLY A 227 18.23 -28.83 12.14
N ILE A 228 18.16 -28.30 10.93
CA ILE A 228 18.09 -26.88 10.65
C ILE A 228 16.98 -26.60 9.63
N SER A 229 16.34 -25.44 9.78
CA SER A 229 15.39 -24.89 8.82
C SER A 229 16.01 -23.67 8.15
N ILE A 230 15.94 -23.59 6.82
CA ILE A 230 16.45 -22.46 6.04
C ILE A 230 15.36 -21.84 5.18
N LYS A 231 15.44 -20.53 4.91
CA LYS A 231 14.54 -19.82 3.99
C LYS A 231 15.32 -19.40 2.75
N LEU A 232 14.73 -19.58 1.57
CA LEU A 232 15.40 -19.28 0.31
C LEU A 232 15.52 -17.77 0.10
N SER A 233 14.52 -16.99 0.52
CA SER A 233 14.56 -15.53 0.51
C SER A 233 15.71 -14.93 1.32
N ALA A 234 16.21 -15.65 2.34
CA ALA A 234 17.35 -15.19 3.15
C ALA A 234 18.68 -15.33 2.41
N LEU A 235 18.74 -16.11 1.32
CA LEU A 235 19.99 -16.51 0.66
C LEU A 235 20.17 -15.87 -0.71
N HIS A 236 19.19 -15.07 -1.16
CA HIS A 236 19.27 -14.33 -2.42
C HIS A 236 18.35 -13.10 -2.37
N PRO A 237 18.86 -11.90 -2.69
CA PRO A 237 18.08 -10.66 -2.54
C PRO A 237 16.93 -10.53 -3.56
N ARG A 238 17.03 -11.24 -4.68
CA ARG A 238 16.02 -11.26 -5.75
C ARG A 238 15.41 -12.65 -5.93
N TYR A 239 14.97 -13.26 -4.83
CA TYR A 239 14.31 -14.56 -4.85
C TYR A 239 12.86 -14.43 -5.35
N GLU A 240 12.71 -14.33 -6.66
CA GLU A 240 11.43 -14.15 -7.36
C GLU A 240 11.48 -14.79 -8.76
N ASP A 241 10.32 -15.21 -9.28
CA ASP A 241 10.25 -16.04 -10.50
C ASP A 241 10.78 -15.31 -11.75
N LEU A 242 10.64 -13.98 -11.78
CA LEU A 242 11.13 -13.15 -12.88
C LEU A 242 12.66 -13.09 -12.96
N GLN A 243 13.36 -13.40 -11.87
CA GLN A 243 14.82 -13.45 -11.78
C GLN A 243 15.34 -14.90 -11.81
N TYR A 244 14.59 -15.80 -12.46
CA TYR A 244 14.85 -17.23 -12.53
C TYR A 244 16.32 -17.60 -12.78
N GLU A 245 16.97 -16.99 -13.77
CA GLU A 245 18.34 -17.35 -14.14
C GLU A 245 19.36 -17.00 -13.05
N ARG A 246 19.21 -15.83 -12.43
CA ARG A 246 20.01 -15.42 -11.27
C ARG A 246 19.79 -16.36 -10.09
N VAL A 247 18.53 -16.67 -9.78
CA VAL A 247 18.20 -17.61 -8.70
C VAL A 247 18.85 -18.98 -8.96
N MET A 248 18.70 -19.55 -10.15
CA MET A 248 19.26 -20.87 -10.43
C MET A 248 20.80 -20.88 -10.46
N SER A 249 21.45 -19.78 -10.85
CA SER A 249 22.91 -19.70 -10.95
C SER A 249 23.61 -19.22 -9.67
N GLU A 250 22.93 -18.44 -8.82
CA GLU A 250 23.49 -17.83 -7.62
C GLU A 250 22.98 -18.52 -6.34
N LEU A 251 21.66 -18.75 -6.21
CA LEU A 251 21.05 -19.31 -5.00
C LEU A 251 21.31 -20.82 -4.88
N VAL A 252 21.15 -21.59 -5.96
CA VAL A 252 21.33 -23.06 -5.91
C VAL A 252 22.73 -23.44 -5.42
N PRO A 253 23.85 -22.85 -5.92
CA PRO A 253 25.18 -23.14 -5.37
C PRO A 253 25.32 -22.78 -3.89
N ARG A 254 24.75 -21.66 -3.44
CA ARG A 254 24.79 -21.25 -2.02
C ARG A 254 24.09 -22.29 -1.14
N VAL A 255 22.88 -22.70 -1.51
CA VAL A 255 22.12 -23.72 -0.77
C VAL A 255 22.83 -25.07 -0.81
N TRP A 256 23.46 -25.43 -1.93
CA TRP A 256 24.23 -26.67 -2.02
C TRP A 256 25.34 -26.74 -0.97
N THR A 257 26.03 -25.63 -0.65
CA THR A 257 27.05 -25.63 0.43
C THR A 257 26.47 -26.03 1.79
N LEU A 258 25.21 -25.67 2.05
CA LEU A 258 24.48 -26.05 3.27
C LEU A 258 24.06 -27.53 3.22
N CYS A 259 23.53 -27.99 2.07
CA CYS A 259 23.17 -29.39 1.85
C CYS A 259 24.37 -30.32 2.03
N GLU A 260 25.53 -29.98 1.45
CA GLU A 260 26.75 -30.78 1.55
C GLU A 260 27.23 -30.91 3.00
N ALA A 261 27.25 -29.79 3.74
CA ALA A 261 27.62 -29.78 5.16
C ALA A 261 26.64 -30.59 6.02
N ALA A 262 25.33 -30.46 5.78
CA ALA A 262 24.30 -31.22 6.49
C ALA A 262 24.33 -32.72 6.17
N ALA A 263 24.57 -33.09 4.91
CA ALA A 263 24.69 -34.47 4.47
C ALA A 263 25.88 -35.18 5.11
N LYS A 264 27.03 -34.51 5.22
CA LYS A 264 28.24 -35.05 5.86
C LYS A 264 28.01 -35.43 7.34
N ALA A 265 27.19 -34.66 8.04
CA ALA A 265 26.81 -34.92 9.43
C ALA A 265 25.48 -35.71 9.57
N ASN A 266 24.86 -36.07 8.46
CA ASN A 266 23.57 -36.77 8.38
C ASN A 266 22.46 -36.06 9.18
N LEU A 267 22.33 -34.75 8.99
CA LEU A 267 21.34 -33.91 9.66
C LEU A 267 20.02 -33.85 8.87
N ASN A 268 18.94 -33.50 9.55
CA ASN A 268 17.73 -33.01 8.87
C ASN A 268 17.95 -31.55 8.43
N LEU A 269 17.82 -31.25 7.13
CA LEU A 269 17.80 -29.90 6.60
C LEU A 269 16.49 -29.70 5.85
N THR A 270 15.66 -28.80 6.37
CA THR A 270 14.34 -28.49 5.78
C THR A 270 14.38 -27.11 5.14
N ILE A 271 14.00 -27.00 3.87
CA ILE A 271 13.70 -25.71 3.24
C ILE A 271 12.29 -25.31 3.66
N ASP A 272 12.15 -24.15 4.30
CA ASP A 272 10.84 -23.60 4.69
C ASP A 272 10.08 -23.08 3.47
N ALA A 273 8.74 -23.16 3.53
CA ALA A 273 7.85 -22.63 2.51
C ALA A 273 7.44 -21.18 2.84
N GLU A 274 7.43 -20.34 1.81
CA GLU A 274 7.21 -18.89 1.89
C GLU A 274 5.89 -18.51 1.18
N GLU A 275 5.83 -17.38 0.49
CA GLU A 275 4.65 -16.92 -0.26
C GLU A 275 4.33 -17.81 -1.48
N VAL A 276 3.07 -17.82 -1.92
CA VAL A 276 2.57 -18.69 -2.99
C VAL A 276 3.29 -18.47 -4.32
N ASP A 277 3.60 -17.22 -4.64
CA ASP A 277 4.26 -16.85 -5.90
C ASP A 277 5.70 -17.35 -6.02
N ARG A 278 6.29 -17.76 -4.90
CA ARG A 278 7.61 -18.41 -4.82
C ARG A 278 7.53 -19.94 -4.87
N LEU A 279 6.34 -20.54 -4.77
CA LEU A 279 6.21 -22.01 -4.67
C LEU A 279 6.85 -22.73 -5.86
N GLU A 280 6.52 -22.35 -7.09
CA GLU A 280 7.04 -23.08 -8.24
C GLU A 280 8.54 -22.82 -8.47
N LEU A 281 9.03 -21.61 -8.18
CA LEU A 281 10.46 -21.32 -8.21
C LEU A 281 11.22 -22.15 -7.16
N SER A 282 10.63 -22.30 -5.96
CA SER A 282 11.20 -23.16 -4.93
C SER A 282 11.31 -24.61 -5.39
N LEU A 283 10.36 -25.10 -6.20
CA LEU A 283 10.41 -26.47 -6.75
C LEU A 283 11.51 -26.65 -7.78
N ASP A 284 11.79 -25.64 -8.61
CA ASP A 284 12.94 -25.68 -9.54
C ASP A 284 14.26 -25.71 -8.78
N VAL A 285 14.42 -24.86 -7.77
CA VAL A 285 15.59 -24.85 -6.87
C VAL A 285 15.71 -26.21 -6.16
N PHE A 286 14.60 -26.74 -5.64
CA PHE A 286 14.57 -28.00 -4.90
C PHE A 286 14.90 -29.20 -5.78
N GLU A 287 14.39 -29.29 -7.02
CA GLU A 287 14.72 -30.38 -7.94
C GLU A 287 16.21 -30.33 -8.34
N ALA A 288 16.76 -29.13 -8.58
CA ALA A 288 18.18 -28.96 -8.86
C ALA A 288 19.07 -29.42 -7.69
N LEU A 289 18.63 -29.19 -6.45
CA LEU A 289 19.32 -29.69 -5.25
C LEU A 289 19.13 -31.19 -5.06
N ILE A 290 17.94 -31.74 -5.30
CA ILE A 290 17.69 -33.20 -5.29
C ILE A 290 18.59 -33.92 -6.29
N ALA A 291 18.77 -33.36 -7.49
CA ALA A 291 19.66 -33.94 -8.49
C ALA A 291 21.11 -34.04 -7.95
N GLN A 292 21.59 -33.01 -7.26
CA GLN A 292 22.91 -33.03 -6.63
C GLN A 292 22.98 -33.98 -5.43
N VAL A 293 21.90 -34.11 -4.63
CA VAL A 293 21.81 -35.10 -3.55
C VAL A 293 21.91 -36.52 -4.13
N ALA A 294 21.14 -36.83 -5.17
CA ALA A 294 21.13 -38.14 -5.82
C ALA A 294 22.48 -38.51 -6.44
N ASP A 295 23.20 -37.53 -7.00
CA ASP A 295 24.50 -37.73 -7.64
C ASP A 295 25.64 -37.86 -6.61
N ARG A 296 25.67 -36.99 -5.60
CA ARG A 296 26.85 -36.82 -4.73
C ARG A 296 26.72 -37.45 -3.34
N VAL A 297 25.51 -37.50 -2.79
CA VAL A 297 25.23 -38.02 -1.44
C VAL A 297 23.91 -38.84 -1.39
N PRO A 298 23.73 -39.85 -2.28
CA PRO A 298 22.45 -40.57 -2.45
C PRO A 298 21.92 -41.27 -1.19
N GLN A 299 22.80 -41.57 -0.23
CA GLN A 299 22.47 -42.18 1.06
C GLN A 299 21.87 -41.18 2.07
N TRP A 300 22.00 -39.87 1.84
CA TRP A 300 21.48 -38.86 2.75
C TRP A 300 19.97 -38.75 2.61
N ALA A 301 19.26 -39.17 3.66
CA ALA A 301 17.80 -39.13 3.74
C ALA A 301 17.28 -37.97 4.61
N GLY A 302 18.08 -36.92 4.81
CA GLY A 302 17.78 -35.80 5.71
C GLY A 302 17.28 -34.54 5.02
N PHE A 303 17.34 -34.47 3.69
CA PHE A 303 16.91 -33.31 2.91
C PHE A 303 15.38 -33.22 2.84
N GLY A 304 14.83 -32.00 2.90
CA GLY A 304 13.41 -31.82 3.10
C GLY A 304 12.85 -30.48 2.64
N LEU A 305 11.53 -30.43 2.51
CA LEU A 305 10.76 -29.24 2.15
C LEU A 305 9.52 -29.13 3.05
N ALA A 306 9.17 -27.91 3.46
CA ALA A 306 7.91 -27.63 4.14
C ALA A 306 6.76 -27.45 3.12
N LEU A 307 5.56 -27.92 3.48
CA LEU A 307 4.39 -28.00 2.60
C LEU A 307 3.21 -27.34 3.31
N GLN A 308 2.60 -26.35 2.68
CA GLN A 308 1.54 -25.54 3.30
C GLN A 308 0.16 -26.03 2.86
N SER A 309 -0.61 -26.61 3.78
CA SER A 309 -1.93 -27.17 3.49
C SER A 309 -3.03 -26.14 3.25
N TYR A 310 -2.81 -24.87 3.60
CA TYR A 310 -3.76 -23.79 3.34
C TYR A 310 -3.89 -23.43 1.85
N GLN A 311 -2.99 -23.92 0.99
CA GLN A 311 -3.05 -23.69 -0.45
C GLN A 311 -4.00 -24.69 -1.10
N THR A 312 -4.71 -24.26 -2.14
CA THR A 312 -5.65 -25.11 -2.91
C THR A 312 -4.97 -26.29 -3.61
N ARG A 313 -3.66 -26.18 -3.88
CA ARG A 313 -2.83 -27.15 -4.61
C ARG A 313 -1.97 -28.06 -3.73
N ALA A 314 -2.18 -28.06 -2.41
CA ALA A 314 -1.27 -28.69 -1.46
C ALA A 314 -1.15 -30.22 -1.62
N VAL A 315 -2.23 -30.91 -2.01
CA VAL A 315 -2.19 -32.37 -2.26
C VAL A 315 -1.43 -32.67 -3.54
N GLU A 316 -1.67 -31.92 -4.60
CA GLU A 316 -0.96 -32.08 -5.88
C GLU A 316 0.53 -31.77 -5.75
N LEU A 317 0.90 -30.82 -4.87
CA LEU A 317 2.30 -30.58 -4.49
C LEU A 317 2.94 -31.83 -3.86
N ILE A 318 2.25 -32.53 -2.94
CA ILE A 318 2.74 -33.77 -2.33
C ILE A 318 2.91 -34.86 -3.39
N GLU A 319 1.95 -35.00 -4.30
CA GLU A 319 2.03 -35.97 -5.40
C GLU A 319 3.21 -35.67 -6.33
N HIS A 320 3.41 -34.40 -6.69
CA HIS A 320 4.54 -33.95 -7.51
C HIS A 320 5.88 -34.26 -6.85
N LEU A 321 6.04 -33.94 -5.56
CA LEU A 321 7.26 -34.24 -4.79
C LEU A 321 7.50 -35.73 -4.64
N THR A 322 6.44 -36.52 -4.46
CA THR A 322 6.53 -37.98 -4.37
C THR A 322 7.07 -38.56 -5.68
N GLN A 323 6.54 -38.11 -6.82
CA GLN A 323 7.02 -38.53 -8.14
C GLN A 323 8.47 -38.10 -8.39
N MET A 324 8.83 -36.88 -7.99
CA MET A 324 10.19 -36.35 -8.08
C MET A 324 11.18 -37.19 -7.24
N ALA A 325 10.84 -37.48 -5.97
CA ALA A 325 11.65 -38.30 -5.09
C ALA A 325 11.86 -39.72 -5.65
N ARG A 326 10.79 -40.37 -6.16
CA ARG A 326 10.86 -41.69 -6.82
C ARG A 326 11.74 -41.65 -8.07
N ARG A 327 11.61 -40.62 -8.90
CA ARG A 327 12.42 -40.44 -10.13
C ARG A 327 13.92 -40.34 -9.81
N HIS A 328 14.27 -39.54 -8.81
CA HIS A 328 15.66 -39.34 -8.38
C HIS A 328 16.17 -40.40 -7.40
N LYS A 329 15.31 -41.33 -6.98
CA LYS A 329 15.61 -42.40 -6.01
C LYS A 329 16.17 -41.88 -4.68
N VAL A 330 15.66 -40.72 -4.23
CA VAL A 330 16.03 -40.12 -2.95
C VAL A 330 14.91 -40.28 -1.93
N LYS A 331 15.27 -40.24 -0.65
CA LYS A 331 14.30 -40.18 0.45
C LYS A 331 14.28 -38.78 1.04
N LEU A 332 13.10 -38.18 1.13
CA LEU A 332 12.90 -36.81 1.61
C LEU A 332 12.25 -36.78 3.00
N MET A 333 12.55 -35.76 3.79
CA MET A 333 11.83 -35.45 5.04
C MET A 333 10.90 -34.25 4.79
N CYS A 334 9.59 -34.48 4.69
CA CYS A 334 8.66 -33.41 4.31
C CYS A 334 7.85 -32.92 5.51
N ARG A 335 7.88 -31.61 5.76
CA ARG A 335 7.16 -30.97 6.87
C ARG A 335 5.82 -30.44 6.43
N LEU A 336 4.72 -31.06 6.85
CA LEU A 336 3.38 -30.52 6.63
C LEU A 336 3.07 -29.45 7.67
N VAL A 337 2.73 -28.25 7.22
CA VAL A 337 2.25 -27.11 8.02
C VAL A 337 0.90 -26.66 7.49
N LYS A 338 0.18 -25.80 8.22
CA LYS A 338 -1.01 -25.12 7.65
C LYS A 338 -0.59 -24.03 6.68
N GLY A 339 0.05 -22.97 7.17
CA GLY A 339 0.52 -21.82 6.40
C GLY A 339 0.67 -20.60 7.30
N ALA A 340 1.58 -19.68 6.94
CA ALA A 340 1.96 -18.55 7.80
C ALA A 340 1.75 -17.17 7.14
N TYR A 341 1.26 -17.13 5.90
CA TYR A 341 1.16 -15.91 5.08
C TYR A 341 -0.28 -15.60 4.64
N TRP A 342 -1.28 -16.18 5.31
CA TRP A 342 -2.67 -16.21 4.80
C TRP A 342 -3.24 -14.82 4.50
N ASP A 343 -3.10 -13.87 5.43
CA ASP A 343 -3.58 -12.50 5.27
C ASP A 343 -2.86 -11.74 4.15
N ALA A 344 -1.54 -11.94 4.03
CA ALA A 344 -0.75 -11.39 2.93
C ALA A 344 -1.19 -11.94 1.57
N GLU A 345 -1.52 -13.23 1.47
CA GLU A 345 -2.04 -13.83 0.23
C GLU A 345 -3.44 -13.30 -0.15
N ILE A 346 -4.32 -13.06 0.84
CA ILE A 346 -5.61 -12.41 0.61
C ILE A 346 -5.41 -11.00 0.08
N LYS A 347 -4.59 -10.19 0.76
CA LYS A 347 -4.29 -8.81 0.36
C LYS A 347 -3.66 -8.74 -1.03
N ARG A 348 -2.62 -9.56 -1.29
CA ARG A 348 -1.94 -9.63 -2.59
C ARG A 348 -2.90 -9.98 -3.72
N ALA A 349 -3.79 -10.95 -3.52
CA ALA A 349 -4.77 -11.34 -4.53
C ALA A 349 -5.77 -10.22 -4.84
N GLN A 350 -6.22 -9.48 -3.83
CA GLN A 350 -7.10 -8.32 -4.00
C GLN A 350 -6.39 -7.15 -4.70
N GLU A 351 -5.19 -6.78 -4.23
CA GLU A 351 -4.39 -5.70 -4.81
C GLU A 351 -4.07 -5.96 -6.28
N LEU A 352 -3.70 -7.20 -6.63
CA LEU A 352 -3.38 -7.60 -8.01
C LEU A 352 -4.62 -7.89 -8.87
N GLY A 353 -5.84 -7.89 -8.31
CA GLY A 353 -7.07 -8.17 -9.06
C GLY A 353 -7.08 -9.59 -9.64
N LEU A 354 -6.61 -10.58 -8.88
CA LEU A 354 -6.47 -11.96 -9.34
C LEU A 354 -7.83 -12.67 -9.46
N PRO A 355 -7.95 -13.73 -10.27
CA PRO A 355 -9.24 -14.42 -10.47
C PRO A 355 -9.80 -15.13 -9.23
N GLY A 356 -8.99 -15.31 -8.19
CA GLY A 356 -9.41 -15.89 -6.93
C GLY A 356 -8.27 -15.89 -5.92
N TYR A 357 -8.47 -16.61 -4.82
CA TYR A 357 -7.44 -16.78 -3.79
C TYR A 357 -6.65 -18.06 -4.03
N PRO A 358 -5.31 -18.04 -3.88
CA PRO A 358 -4.50 -19.25 -3.97
C PRO A 358 -4.57 -20.12 -2.70
N VAL A 359 -5.21 -19.58 -1.65
CA VAL A 359 -5.38 -20.18 -0.33
C VAL A 359 -6.87 -20.33 -0.01
N PHE A 360 -7.20 -21.29 0.85
CA PHE A 360 -8.56 -21.45 1.38
C PHE A 360 -8.95 -20.22 2.21
N THR A 361 -10.16 -19.72 2.02
CA THR A 361 -10.66 -18.53 2.74
C THR A 361 -11.25 -18.89 4.10
N HIS A 362 -11.66 -20.15 4.28
CA HIS A 362 -12.14 -20.66 5.56
C HIS A 362 -11.08 -21.47 6.30
N LYS A 363 -10.94 -21.22 7.61
CA LYS A 363 -10.00 -21.97 8.46
C LYS A 363 -10.26 -23.48 8.45
N HIS A 364 -11.53 -23.90 8.53
CA HIS A 364 -11.86 -25.33 8.57
C HIS A 364 -11.59 -26.04 7.23
N HIS A 365 -11.63 -25.32 6.10
CA HIS A 365 -11.21 -25.87 4.81
C HIS A 365 -9.70 -26.14 4.78
N THR A 366 -8.88 -25.26 5.39
CA THR A 366 -7.45 -25.54 5.61
C THR A 366 -7.23 -26.78 6.49
N ASP A 367 -8.06 -27.00 7.51
CA ASP A 367 -7.97 -28.20 8.36
C ASP A 367 -8.28 -29.49 7.58
N VAL A 368 -9.31 -29.48 6.73
CA VAL A 368 -9.63 -30.59 5.81
C VAL A 368 -8.47 -30.86 4.87
N SER A 369 -7.93 -29.81 4.24
CA SER A 369 -6.77 -29.92 3.36
C SER A 369 -5.55 -30.49 4.09
N TYR A 370 -5.28 -30.08 5.34
CA TYR A 370 -4.20 -30.63 6.16
C TYR A 370 -4.36 -32.15 6.34
N LEU A 371 -5.57 -32.61 6.67
CA LEU A 371 -5.84 -34.03 6.87
C LEU A 371 -5.70 -34.82 5.57
N ALA A 372 -6.16 -34.28 4.44
CA ALA A 372 -6.00 -34.92 3.13
C ALA A 372 -4.52 -34.99 2.72
N CYS A 373 -3.75 -33.94 2.97
CA CYS A 373 -2.30 -33.91 2.79
C CYS A 373 -1.60 -34.95 3.69
N ALA A 374 -2.04 -35.11 4.94
CA ALA A 374 -1.48 -36.11 5.84
C ALA A 374 -1.70 -37.53 5.33
N ARG A 375 -2.90 -37.84 4.84
CA ARG A 375 -3.20 -39.11 4.15
C ARG A 375 -2.28 -39.33 2.95
N ALA A 376 -2.11 -38.31 2.10
CA ALA A 376 -1.24 -38.39 0.92
C ALA A 376 0.23 -38.66 1.30
N LEU A 377 0.74 -38.02 2.35
CA LEU A 377 2.11 -38.24 2.86
C LEU A 377 2.29 -39.67 3.41
N PHE A 378 1.31 -40.21 4.13
CA PHE A 378 1.38 -41.61 4.58
C PHE A 378 1.42 -42.59 3.39
N ALA A 379 0.65 -42.32 2.33
CA ALA A 379 0.67 -43.12 1.11
C ALA A 379 2.00 -43.05 0.34
N ALA A 380 2.83 -42.04 0.61
CA ALA A 380 4.15 -41.82 0.01
C ALA A 380 5.33 -42.24 0.91
N SER A 381 5.08 -43.02 1.97
CA SER A 381 6.09 -43.38 2.99
C SER A 381 7.30 -44.17 2.46
N ASP A 382 7.21 -44.72 1.25
CA ASP A 382 8.32 -45.38 0.55
C ASP A 382 9.48 -44.42 0.25
N VAL A 383 9.16 -43.16 -0.05
CA VAL A 383 10.14 -42.13 -0.44
C VAL A 383 10.07 -40.86 0.39
N ILE A 384 9.04 -40.67 1.20
CA ILE A 384 8.89 -39.51 2.09
C ILE A 384 8.83 -39.99 3.54
N PHE A 385 9.58 -39.31 4.42
CA PHE A 385 9.41 -39.36 5.86
C PHE A 385 8.51 -38.19 6.28
N PRO A 386 7.26 -38.43 6.68
CA PRO A 386 6.33 -37.37 7.03
C PRO A 386 6.68 -36.70 8.37
N GLN A 387 6.65 -35.37 8.40
CA GLN A 387 6.82 -34.57 9.61
C GLN A 387 5.59 -33.67 9.79
N PHE A 388 4.75 -33.92 10.79
CA PHE A 388 3.48 -33.22 10.94
C PHE A 388 3.57 -32.08 11.97
N ALA A 389 3.62 -30.84 11.50
CA ALA A 389 3.71 -29.66 12.35
C ALA A 389 2.32 -29.07 12.66
N THR A 390 1.85 -29.26 13.89
CA THR A 390 0.55 -28.73 14.33
C THR A 390 0.47 -28.69 15.86
N HIS A 391 -0.30 -27.74 16.40
CA HIS A 391 -0.63 -27.66 17.84
C HIS A 391 -2.07 -28.07 18.13
N ASN A 392 -2.87 -28.38 17.11
CA ASN A 392 -4.27 -28.77 17.27
C ASN A 392 -4.38 -30.22 17.74
N ALA A 393 -4.88 -30.44 18.95
CA ALA A 393 -4.96 -31.77 19.56
C ALA A 393 -5.84 -32.74 18.77
N GLY A 394 -6.95 -32.27 18.18
CA GLY A 394 -7.83 -33.09 17.35
C GLY A 394 -7.16 -33.52 16.04
N THR A 395 -6.44 -32.59 15.40
CA THR A 395 -5.60 -32.91 14.23
C THR A 395 -4.50 -33.92 14.59
N ILE A 396 -3.82 -33.76 15.73
CA ILE A 396 -2.80 -34.73 16.18
C ILE A 396 -3.42 -36.12 16.35
N ALA A 397 -4.55 -36.23 17.06
CA ALA A 397 -5.23 -37.51 17.26
C ALA A 397 -5.68 -38.15 15.94
N ALA A 398 -6.18 -37.36 14.98
CA ALA A 398 -6.53 -37.85 13.66
C ALA A 398 -5.32 -38.41 12.90
N ILE A 399 -4.15 -37.77 12.99
CA ILE A 399 -2.90 -38.27 12.38
C ILE A 399 -2.46 -39.59 13.02
N LEU A 400 -2.52 -39.69 14.35
CA LEU A 400 -2.18 -40.93 15.05
C LEU A 400 -3.11 -42.07 14.62
N GLN A 401 -4.41 -41.79 14.51
CA GLN A 401 -5.40 -42.75 14.03
C GLN A 401 -5.14 -43.19 12.58
N MET A 402 -4.78 -42.25 11.68
CA MET A 402 -4.40 -42.59 10.30
C MET A 402 -3.16 -43.47 10.26
N ALA A 403 -2.14 -43.17 11.08
CA ALA A 403 -0.92 -43.96 11.18
C ALA A 403 -1.18 -45.39 11.69
N GLU A 404 -2.14 -45.57 12.61
CA GLU A 404 -2.54 -46.89 13.10
C GLU A 404 -3.33 -47.68 12.05
N ARG A 405 -4.24 -47.03 11.32
CA ARG A 405 -5.14 -47.66 10.34
C ARG A 405 -4.47 -47.99 9.00
N GLY A 406 -3.54 -47.16 8.53
CA GLY A 406 -2.97 -47.28 7.18
C GLY A 406 -2.07 -48.50 6.98
N SER A 407 -1.78 -49.23 8.04
CA SER A 407 -0.79 -50.30 8.07
C SER A 407 -1.47 -51.57 8.56
N GLY A 408 -1.46 -52.63 7.74
CA GLY A 408 -1.90 -53.97 8.13
C GLY A 408 -1.03 -54.61 9.23
N GLY A 409 -0.82 -53.91 10.34
CA GLY A 409 0.01 -54.28 11.50
C GLY A 409 1.42 -53.65 11.58
N VAL A 410 1.89 -52.90 10.55
CA VAL A 410 3.28 -52.37 10.49
C VAL A 410 3.34 -50.85 10.66
N ALA A 411 3.77 -50.35 11.82
CA ALA A 411 3.81 -48.91 12.10
C ALA A 411 4.62 -48.09 11.07
N PHE A 412 4.02 -47.06 10.47
CA PHE A 412 4.73 -46.12 9.60
C PHE A 412 5.70 -45.23 10.39
N PRO A 413 6.94 -45.02 9.93
CA PRO A 413 7.85 -44.07 10.54
C PRO A 413 7.45 -42.63 10.16
N PHE A 414 7.09 -41.83 11.16
CA PHE A 414 6.82 -40.39 11.04
C PHE A 414 7.30 -39.65 12.31
N GLU A 415 7.29 -38.32 12.28
CA GLU A 415 7.41 -37.52 13.51
C GLU A 415 6.33 -36.44 13.57
N LEU A 416 5.99 -36.01 14.78
CA LEU A 416 5.23 -34.79 14.97
C LEU A 416 6.20 -33.61 15.13
N GLN A 417 5.73 -32.39 14.89
CA GLN A 417 6.50 -31.19 15.14
C GLN A 417 5.67 -30.13 15.84
N ARG A 418 6.34 -29.34 16.67
CA ARG A 418 5.76 -28.17 17.33
C ARG A 418 6.73 -27.02 17.28
N LEU A 419 6.25 -25.86 17.70
CA LEU A 419 7.11 -24.71 17.90
C LEU A 419 7.66 -24.62 19.32
N HIS A 420 8.82 -24.02 19.48
CA HIS A 420 9.32 -23.62 20.79
C HIS A 420 8.37 -22.59 21.43
N GLY A 421 8.14 -22.73 22.74
CA GLY A 421 7.19 -21.88 23.48
C GLY A 421 5.71 -22.19 23.21
N MET A 422 5.37 -23.09 22.26
CA MET A 422 3.98 -23.29 21.82
C MET A 422 3.56 -24.76 21.80
N GLY A 423 2.33 -25.03 22.22
CA GLY A 423 1.77 -26.38 22.26
C GLY A 423 2.45 -27.32 23.26
N GLU A 424 3.30 -26.81 24.15
CA GLU A 424 4.10 -27.64 25.07
C GLU A 424 3.24 -28.52 25.97
N GLY A 425 2.11 -27.97 26.44
CA GLY A 425 1.13 -28.70 27.24
C GLY A 425 0.54 -29.90 26.48
N VAL A 426 0.07 -29.69 25.26
CA VAL A 426 -0.52 -30.77 24.43
C VAL A 426 0.52 -31.85 24.16
N TYR A 427 1.73 -31.45 23.75
CA TYR A 427 2.80 -32.40 23.45
C TYR A 427 3.34 -33.13 24.68
N ARG A 428 3.31 -32.52 25.88
CA ARG A 428 3.61 -33.22 27.13
C ARG A 428 2.70 -34.42 27.35
N GLU A 429 1.43 -34.32 26.97
CA GLU A 429 0.46 -35.42 27.09
C GLU A 429 0.61 -36.44 25.97
N VAL A 430 0.78 -35.99 24.72
CA VAL A 430 1.00 -36.86 23.54
C VAL A 430 2.27 -37.70 23.68
N LEU A 431 3.37 -37.10 24.17
CA LEU A 431 4.66 -37.77 24.34
C LEU A 431 4.73 -38.74 25.52
N LYS A 432 3.65 -38.91 26.30
CA LYS A 432 3.53 -40.06 27.22
C LYS A 432 3.53 -41.38 26.46
N ASN A 433 3.10 -41.37 25.19
CA ASN A 433 3.34 -42.47 24.28
C ASN A 433 4.80 -42.46 23.82
N SER A 434 5.61 -43.37 24.37
CA SER A 434 7.05 -43.46 24.09
C SER A 434 7.40 -43.81 22.64
N LYS A 435 6.43 -44.25 21.83
CA LYS A 435 6.62 -44.53 20.39
C LYS A 435 6.56 -43.27 19.53
N ILE A 436 6.06 -42.15 20.06
CA ILE A 436 5.92 -40.90 19.33
C ILE A 436 7.14 -40.00 19.59
N ARG A 437 7.65 -39.42 18.50
CA ARG A 437 8.71 -38.41 18.53
C ARG A 437 8.13 -37.04 18.20
N CYS A 438 8.70 -35.99 18.79
CA CYS A 438 8.34 -34.61 18.47
C CYS A 438 9.61 -33.80 18.18
N ARG A 439 9.65 -33.12 17.05
CA ARG A 439 10.70 -32.13 16.75
C ARG A 439 10.21 -30.73 17.10
N VAL A 440 11.01 -30.00 17.86
CA VAL A 440 10.75 -28.61 18.21
C VAL A 440 11.42 -27.69 17.20
N TYR A 441 10.63 -26.93 16.45
CA TYR A 441 11.10 -25.83 15.62
C TYR A 441 11.49 -24.66 16.54
N ALA A 442 12.78 -24.34 16.58
CA ALA A 442 13.41 -23.54 17.61
C ALA A 442 14.08 -22.30 17.02
N PRO A 443 13.50 -21.11 17.23
CA PRO A 443 14.09 -19.85 16.76
C PRO A 443 15.38 -19.54 17.51
N VAL A 444 16.39 -19.08 16.78
CA VAL A 444 17.71 -18.71 17.29
C VAL A 444 18.18 -17.45 16.58
N GLY A 445 18.52 -16.42 17.34
CA GLY A 445 19.07 -15.19 16.79
C GLY A 445 18.99 -14.00 17.75
N ALA A 446 19.61 -12.89 17.36
CA ALA A 446 19.64 -11.68 18.17
C ALA A 446 18.24 -11.07 18.31
N HIS A 447 17.99 -10.38 19.42
CA HIS A 447 16.66 -9.78 19.68
C HIS A 447 16.19 -8.81 18.59
N ARG A 448 17.10 -8.17 17.84
CA ARG A 448 16.75 -7.28 16.72
C ARG A 448 16.09 -8.03 15.55
N ASP A 449 16.52 -9.27 15.32
CA ASP A 449 16.07 -10.14 14.23
C ASP A 449 14.78 -10.91 14.61
N LEU A 450 14.47 -10.98 15.92
CA LEU A 450 13.32 -11.68 16.48
C LEU A 450 11.97 -11.02 16.18
N LEU A 451 11.91 -9.70 16.06
CA LEU A 451 10.65 -9.00 16.34
C LEU A 451 9.64 -9.01 15.18
N ALA A 452 10.13 -8.96 13.94
CA ALA A 452 9.29 -9.18 12.75
C ALA A 452 8.68 -10.59 12.76
N TYR A 453 9.49 -11.58 13.16
CA TYR A 453 9.05 -12.95 13.40
C TYR A 453 8.07 -13.04 14.58
N LEU A 454 8.29 -12.29 15.66
CA LEU A 454 7.49 -12.33 16.88
C LEU A 454 6.05 -11.87 16.63
N VAL A 455 5.82 -10.79 15.89
CA VAL A 455 4.44 -10.34 15.59
C VAL A 455 3.70 -11.38 14.75
N ARG A 456 4.30 -11.88 13.67
CA ARG A 456 3.70 -12.95 12.86
C ARG A 456 3.35 -14.16 13.73
N ARG A 457 4.24 -14.49 14.67
CA ARG A 457 4.07 -15.62 15.59
C ARG A 457 2.96 -15.42 16.62
N LEU A 458 2.85 -14.22 17.17
CA LEU A 458 1.78 -13.81 18.07
C LEU A 458 0.43 -13.82 17.34
N LEU A 459 0.39 -13.34 16.10
CA LEU A 459 -0.84 -13.30 15.29
C LEU A 459 -1.32 -14.70 14.90
N GLU A 460 -0.42 -15.58 14.45
CA GLU A 460 -0.75 -16.98 14.07
C GLU A 460 -1.50 -17.72 15.18
N ASN A 461 -1.17 -17.41 16.44
CA ASN A 461 -1.65 -18.17 17.59
C ASN A 461 -2.62 -17.40 18.49
N GLY A 462 -2.62 -16.08 18.42
CA GLY A 462 -3.54 -15.19 19.12
C GLY A 462 -4.84 -14.90 18.39
N ALA A 463 -4.97 -15.36 17.13
CA ALA A 463 -6.22 -15.27 16.39
C ALA A 463 -7.38 -15.97 17.12
N ASN A 464 -8.61 -15.46 17.01
CA ASN A 464 -9.79 -16.05 17.65
C ASN A 464 -10.09 -17.48 17.15
N SER A 465 -9.67 -17.80 15.93
CA SER A 465 -9.80 -19.11 15.30
C SER A 465 -8.65 -20.07 15.63
N SER A 466 -7.61 -19.61 16.33
CA SER A 466 -6.46 -20.42 16.76
C SER A 466 -6.87 -21.43 17.83
N PHE A 467 -6.45 -22.68 17.66
CA PHE A 467 -6.69 -23.73 18.66
C PHE A 467 -5.99 -23.43 19.99
N VAL A 468 -4.79 -22.84 19.96
CA VAL A 468 -4.03 -22.53 21.19
C VAL A 468 -4.76 -21.45 22.00
N ASN A 469 -5.29 -20.42 21.34
CA ASN A 469 -6.08 -19.38 21.98
C ASN A 469 -7.36 -19.95 22.60
N GLN A 470 -8.13 -20.73 21.84
CA GLN A 470 -9.36 -21.36 22.32
C GLN A 470 -9.12 -22.40 23.44
N LEU A 471 -7.97 -23.08 23.42
CA LEU A 471 -7.59 -24.05 24.45
C LEU A 471 -7.45 -23.39 25.83
N ALA A 472 -6.87 -22.17 25.86
CA ALA A 472 -6.66 -21.38 27.07
C ALA A 472 -7.95 -20.75 27.62
N ASP A 473 -8.96 -20.56 26.79
CA ASP A 473 -10.27 -20.05 27.20
C ASP A 473 -11.17 -21.16 27.77
N GLU A 474 -11.41 -21.11 29.08
CA GLU A 474 -12.27 -22.06 29.79
C GLU A 474 -13.75 -21.94 29.40
N SER A 475 -14.16 -20.80 28.82
CA SER A 475 -15.53 -20.61 28.31
C SER A 475 -15.79 -21.41 27.03
N VAL A 476 -14.74 -21.79 26.30
CA VAL A 476 -14.84 -22.63 25.10
C VAL A 476 -15.01 -24.09 25.52
N SER A 477 -16.17 -24.67 25.18
CA SER A 477 -16.48 -26.07 25.48
C SER A 477 -15.65 -27.05 24.63
N MET A 478 -15.58 -28.30 25.08
CA MET A 478 -14.91 -29.38 24.32
C MET A 478 -15.57 -29.62 22.96
N ASP A 479 -16.89 -29.46 22.88
CA ASP A 479 -17.66 -29.62 21.63
C ASP A 479 -17.29 -28.55 20.60
N VAL A 480 -17.00 -27.32 21.06
CA VAL A 480 -16.54 -26.22 20.18
C VAL A 480 -15.09 -26.48 19.75
N LEU A 481 -14.20 -26.84 20.67
CA LEU A 481 -12.79 -27.14 20.39
C LEU A 481 -12.59 -28.29 19.40
N PHE A 482 -13.43 -29.32 19.49
CA PHE A 482 -13.38 -30.50 18.63
C PHE A 482 -14.48 -30.55 17.60
N ASN A 483 -15.11 -29.41 17.28
CA ASN A 483 -16.06 -29.33 16.18
C ASN A 483 -15.42 -29.88 14.90
N THR A 484 -16.17 -30.73 14.17
CA THR A 484 -15.61 -31.40 12.99
C THR A 484 -15.24 -30.39 11.90
N PRO A 485 -14.01 -30.45 11.38
CA PRO A 485 -13.62 -29.66 10.22
C PRO A 485 -14.20 -30.24 8.93
N LEU A 486 -14.67 -31.50 8.92
CA LEU A 486 -15.12 -32.26 7.75
C LEU A 486 -16.47 -31.77 7.21
N ARG A 487 -16.52 -30.50 6.81
CA ARG A 487 -17.69 -29.86 6.21
C ARG A 487 -17.24 -28.89 5.14
N LEU A 488 -18.17 -28.58 4.25
CA LEU A 488 -18.00 -27.65 3.15
C LEU A 488 -18.86 -26.41 3.39
N SER A 489 -18.24 -25.24 3.28
CA SER A 489 -18.94 -23.96 3.16
C SER A 489 -19.13 -23.62 1.68
N PRO A 490 -20.35 -23.29 1.24
CA PRO A 490 -20.64 -23.10 -0.18
C PRO A 490 -20.00 -21.82 -0.75
N GLU A 491 -19.90 -20.77 0.07
CA GLU A 491 -19.38 -19.46 -0.32
C GLU A 491 -18.02 -19.18 0.32
N PRO A 492 -17.13 -18.41 -0.35
CA PRO A 492 -15.88 -17.92 0.26
C PRO A 492 -16.14 -17.06 1.50
N ALA A 493 -15.17 -17.00 2.41
CA ALA A 493 -15.28 -16.20 3.64
C ALA A 493 -15.17 -14.68 3.40
N MET A 494 -14.66 -14.29 2.23
CA MET A 494 -14.37 -12.91 1.83
C MET A 494 -14.81 -12.71 0.37
N PRO A 495 -15.19 -11.49 -0.06
CA PRO A 495 -15.45 -11.20 -1.47
C PRO A 495 -14.25 -11.59 -2.35
N LEU A 496 -14.48 -12.08 -3.57
CA LEU A 496 -13.39 -12.30 -4.53
C LEU A 496 -12.76 -10.97 -4.94
N PRO A 497 -11.48 -10.94 -5.40
CA PRO A 497 -10.84 -9.70 -5.85
C PRO A 497 -11.64 -8.92 -6.89
N VAL A 498 -12.32 -9.62 -7.81
CA VAL A 498 -13.18 -9.03 -8.86
C VAL A 498 -14.43 -8.33 -8.28
N ASP A 499 -14.88 -8.75 -7.10
CA ASP A 499 -16.11 -8.29 -6.43
C ASP A 499 -15.82 -7.44 -5.18
N MET A 500 -14.57 -7.05 -4.94
CA MET A 500 -14.16 -6.39 -3.68
C MET A 500 -14.81 -5.03 -3.44
N PHE A 501 -15.37 -4.39 -4.47
CA PHE A 501 -16.14 -3.14 -4.33
C PHE A 501 -17.66 -3.38 -4.23
N GLY A 502 -18.09 -4.64 -4.09
CA GLY A 502 -19.49 -5.03 -3.94
C GLY A 502 -20.38 -4.54 -5.08
N ALA A 503 -21.60 -4.11 -4.74
CA ALA A 503 -22.57 -3.62 -5.72
C ALA A 503 -22.16 -2.28 -6.38
N SER A 504 -21.13 -1.59 -5.86
CA SER A 504 -20.74 -0.28 -6.38
C SER A 504 -20.12 -0.38 -7.76
N ARG A 505 -19.22 -1.35 -8.01
CA ARG A 505 -18.61 -1.66 -9.32
C ARG A 505 -17.87 -3.00 -9.29
N ARG A 506 -17.67 -3.59 -10.47
CA ARG A 506 -16.70 -4.68 -10.67
C ARG A 506 -15.27 -4.13 -10.66
N ASN A 507 -14.33 -4.82 -10.01
CA ASN A 507 -12.91 -4.49 -10.01
C ASN A 507 -12.25 -4.93 -11.34
N SER A 508 -11.21 -4.21 -11.77
CA SER A 508 -10.36 -4.59 -12.90
C SER A 508 -9.58 -5.89 -12.61
N MET A 509 -9.52 -6.78 -13.60
CA MET A 509 -8.75 -8.02 -13.51
C MET A 509 -7.28 -7.77 -13.85
N GLY A 510 -6.38 -8.32 -13.03
CA GLY A 510 -4.95 -8.40 -13.32
C GLY A 510 -4.49 -9.82 -13.59
N LEU A 511 -3.18 -10.04 -13.41
CA LEU A 511 -2.57 -11.35 -13.57
C LEU A 511 -1.35 -11.53 -12.69
N ASP A 512 -1.05 -12.77 -12.35
CA ASP A 512 0.17 -13.13 -11.62
C ASP A 512 1.27 -13.50 -12.61
N MET A 513 2.31 -12.68 -12.67
CA MET A 513 3.47 -12.88 -13.56
C MET A 513 4.31 -14.11 -13.17
N ALA A 514 4.18 -14.64 -11.96
CA ALA A 514 4.83 -15.88 -11.55
C ALA A 514 4.15 -17.14 -12.14
N VAL A 515 2.90 -17.02 -12.60
CA VAL A 515 2.13 -18.13 -13.19
C VAL A 515 2.33 -18.14 -14.70
N VAL A 516 2.94 -19.20 -15.22
CA VAL A 516 3.35 -19.30 -16.62
C VAL A 516 2.16 -19.17 -17.57
N SER A 517 1.08 -19.88 -17.26
CA SER A 517 -0.17 -19.85 -18.03
C SER A 517 -0.82 -18.46 -18.10
N MET A 518 -0.59 -17.59 -17.11
CA MET A 518 -1.10 -16.21 -17.11
C MET A 518 -0.18 -15.23 -17.83
N ARG A 519 1.15 -15.40 -17.74
CA ARG A 519 2.10 -14.52 -18.45
C ARG A 519 2.27 -14.87 -19.93
N ARG A 520 2.03 -16.12 -20.34
CA ARG A 520 2.27 -16.58 -21.72
C ARG A 520 1.52 -15.75 -22.77
N PRO A 521 0.22 -15.43 -22.61
CA PRO A 521 -0.49 -14.56 -23.55
C PRO A 521 0.16 -13.19 -23.74
N LEU A 522 0.75 -12.62 -22.69
CA LEU A 522 1.46 -11.33 -22.79
C LEU A 522 2.70 -11.43 -23.68
N LEU A 523 3.49 -12.49 -23.48
CA LEU A 523 4.71 -12.72 -24.25
C LEU A 523 4.38 -12.98 -25.73
N ASP A 524 3.36 -13.80 -25.98
CA ASP A 524 2.89 -14.06 -27.34
C ASP A 524 2.32 -12.79 -28.01
N ALA A 525 1.69 -11.89 -27.24
CA ALA A 525 1.22 -10.60 -27.72
C ALA A 525 2.40 -9.67 -28.05
N LEU A 526 3.42 -9.59 -27.20
CA LEU A 526 4.62 -8.78 -27.43
C LEU A 526 5.29 -9.12 -28.76
N GLU A 527 5.43 -10.41 -29.08
CA GLU A 527 6.04 -10.85 -30.33
C GLU A 527 5.29 -10.32 -31.56
N LYS A 528 3.96 -10.20 -31.46
CA LYS A 528 3.08 -9.74 -32.55
C LYS A 528 2.91 -8.22 -32.60
N THR A 529 3.15 -7.51 -31.49
CA THR A 529 2.95 -6.06 -31.42
C THR A 529 3.89 -5.35 -32.39
N THR A 530 3.34 -4.51 -33.26
CA THR A 530 4.11 -3.53 -34.03
C THR A 530 3.59 -2.15 -33.66
N VAL A 531 4.48 -1.22 -33.31
CA VAL A 531 4.10 0.16 -32.99
C VAL A 531 3.86 0.91 -34.30
N PRO A 532 2.62 1.28 -34.65
CA PRO A 532 2.34 2.03 -35.86
C PRO A 532 2.86 3.46 -35.75
N ILE A 533 3.27 4.02 -36.89
CA ILE A 533 3.51 5.46 -37.00
C ILE A 533 2.14 6.14 -37.10
N VAL A 534 1.82 6.99 -36.13
CA VAL A 534 0.63 7.83 -36.16
C VAL A 534 1.02 9.19 -36.71
N PRO A 535 0.45 9.67 -37.83
CA PRO A 535 0.81 10.97 -38.39
C PRO A 535 0.32 12.12 -37.51
N PHE A 536 1.06 13.22 -37.51
CA PHE A 536 0.60 14.45 -36.87
C PHE A 536 -0.66 14.97 -37.56
N PHE A 537 -1.58 15.45 -36.75
CA PHE A 537 -2.79 16.11 -37.18
C PHE A 537 -2.44 17.45 -37.81
N ASP A 538 -3.05 17.75 -38.95
CA ASP A 538 -2.85 19.03 -39.63
C ASP A 538 -3.46 20.16 -38.82
N VAL A 539 -2.62 21.09 -38.34
CA VAL A 539 -3.03 22.26 -37.54
C VAL A 539 -4.10 23.08 -38.27
N ALA A 540 -4.07 23.13 -39.62
CA ALA A 540 -5.08 23.85 -40.40
C ALA A 540 -6.49 23.23 -40.27
N GLN A 541 -6.60 21.95 -39.91
CA GLN A 541 -7.88 21.24 -39.74
C GLN A 541 -8.44 21.34 -38.32
N VAL A 542 -7.72 21.95 -37.37
CA VAL A 542 -8.16 22.01 -35.97
C VAL A 542 -9.50 22.75 -35.82
N GLY A 543 -9.73 23.80 -36.62
CA GLY A 543 -11.01 24.52 -36.64
C GLY A 543 -12.17 23.62 -37.09
N ALA A 544 -11.99 22.87 -38.17
CA ALA A 544 -12.99 21.93 -38.67
C ALA A 544 -13.29 20.79 -37.67
N ALA A 545 -12.26 20.27 -37.00
CA ALA A 545 -12.43 19.27 -35.94
C ALA A 545 -13.24 19.83 -34.75
N ALA A 546 -12.96 21.06 -34.33
CA ALA A 546 -13.69 21.73 -33.26
C ALA A 546 -15.16 22.00 -33.63
N GLU A 547 -15.43 22.41 -34.87
CA GLU A 547 -16.79 22.57 -35.40
C GLU A 547 -17.55 21.25 -35.41
N ALA A 548 -16.95 20.17 -35.89
CA ALA A 548 -17.54 18.83 -35.87
C ALA A 548 -17.84 18.36 -34.44
N SER A 549 -16.92 18.61 -33.50
CA SER A 549 -17.10 18.29 -32.08
C SER A 549 -18.26 19.10 -31.46
N HIS A 550 -18.44 20.34 -31.87
CA HIS A 550 -19.54 21.20 -31.42
C HIS A 550 -20.89 20.75 -31.99
N GLU A 551 -20.94 20.33 -33.26
CA GLU A 551 -22.16 19.77 -33.84
C GLU A 551 -22.55 18.44 -33.17
N ALA A 552 -21.58 17.55 -32.99
CA ALA A 552 -21.78 16.27 -32.31
C ALA A 552 -22.25 16.44 -30.85
N PHE A 553 -21.85 17.52 -30.19
CA PHE A 553 -22.28 17.84 -28.82
C PHE A 553 -23.81 17.99 -28.71
N LYS A 554 -24.46 18.55 -29.72
CA LYS A 554 -25.93 18.70 -29.74
C LYS A 554 -26.64 17.35 -29.64
N ALA A 555 -26.08 16.31 -30.25
CA ALA A 555 -26.60 14.95 -30.18
C ALA A 555 -26.12 14.20 -28.94
N TRP A 556 -24.83 14.29 -28.60
CA TRP A 556 -24.24 13.51 -27.51
C TRP A 556 -24.73 13.95 -26.13
N SER A 557 -24.89 15.25 -25.90
CA SER A 557 -25.31 15.80 -24.61
C SER A 557 -26.71 15.34 -24.18
N VAL A 558 -27.59 15.05 -25.15
CA VAL A 558 -28.96 14.57 -24.91
C VAL A 558 -29.08 13.05 -24.86
N VAL A 559 -28.01 12.29 -25.17
CA VAL A 559 -27.99 10.84 -24.95
C VAL A 559 -28.15 10.58 -23.44
N PRO A 560 -29.09 9.71 -23.00
CA PRO A 560 -29.29 9.43 -21.59
C PRO A 560 -27.99 9.00 -20.88
N VAL A 561 -27.76 9.49 -19.65
CA VAL A 561 -26.53 9.19 -18.89
C VAL A 561 -26.28 7.68 -18.75
N ALA A 562 -27.34 6.89 -18.56
CA ALA A 562 -27.24 5.43 -18.49
C ALA A 562 -26.71 4.79 -19.79
N THR A 563 -27.10 5.33 -20.95
CA THR A 563 -26.61 4.86 -22.25
C THR A 563 -25.12 5.21 -22.43
N ARG A 564 -24.71 6.42 -22.03
CA ARG A 564 -23.30 6.82 -22.06
C ARG A 564 -22.46 5.97 -21.10
N ALA A 565 -22.93 5.79 -19.87
CA ALA A 565 -22.31 4.94 -18.86
C ALA A 565 -22.15 3.49 -19.34
N GLN A 566 -23.15 2.95 -20.04
CA GLN A 566 -23.07 1.61 -20.61
C GLN A 566 -21.99 1.49 -21.71
N ALA A 567 -21.80 2.52 -22.55
CA ALA A 567 -20.73 2.53 -23.54
C ALA A 567 -19.33 2.50 -22.88
N LEU A 568 -19.16 3.24 -21.78
CA LEU A 568 -17.93 3.22 -20.98
C LEU A 568 -17.69 1.84 -20.35
N ARG A 569 -18.70 1.22 -19.75
CA ARG A 569 -18.58 -0.14 -19.18
C ARG A 569 -18.20 -1.18 -20.24
N LYS A 570 -18.81 -1.13 -21.42
CA LYS A 570 -18.46 -1.99 -22.55
C LYS A 570 -17.01 -1.78 -23.02
N THR A 571 -16.56 -0.54 -23.07
CA THR A 571 -15.16 -0.20 -23.38
C THR A 571 -14.21 -0.82 -22.35
N ALA A 572 -14.55 -0.73 -21.05
CA ALA A 572 -13.78 -1.32 -19.98
C ALA A 572 -13.66 -2.85 -20.13
N ASP A 573 -14.76 -3.52 -20.45
CA ASP A 573 -14.76 -4.98 -20.67
C ASP A 573 -13.96 -5.36 -21.92
N ALA A 574 -14.02 -4.55 -23.00
CA ALA A 574 -13.23 -4.76 -24.20
C ALA A 574 -11.72 -4.56 -23.95
N MET A 575 -11.33 -3.59 -23.12
CA MET A 575 -9.94 -3.39 -22.70
C MET A 575 -9.43 -4.54 -21.83
N GLU A 576 -10.24 -5.01 -20.88
CA GLU A 576 -9.90 -6.18 -20.06
C GLU A 576 -9.71 -7.44 -20.92
N ALA A 577 -10.54 -7.61 -21.95
CA ALA A 577 -10.42 -8.72 -22.90
C ALA A 577 -9.20 -8.64 -23.83
N GLN A 578 -8.68 -7.42 -24.10
CA GLN A 578 -7.48 -7.17 -24.92
C GLN A 578 -6.26 -6.78 -24.06
N LEU A 579 -6.25 -7.19 -22.79
CA LEU A 579 -5.18 -6.87 -21.86
C LEU A 579 -3.79 -7.26 -22.42
N PRO A 580 -3.58 -8.45 -23.03
CA PRO A 580 -2.28 -8.80 -23.59
C PRO A 580 -1.79 -7.86 -24.69
N GLU A 581 -2.66 -7.50 -25.64
CA GLU A 581 -2.34 -6.61 -26.76
C GLU A 581 -2.03 -5.19 -26.29
N LEU A 582 -2.84 -4.66 -25.35
CA LEU A 582 -2.60 -3.35 -24.74
C LEU A 582 -1.29 -3.33 -23.95
N CYS A 583 -0.99 -4.38 -23.19
CA CYS A 583 0.28 -4.49 -22.47
C CYS A 583 1.47 -4.56 -23.43
N GLY A 584 1.38 -5.34 -24.51
CA GLY A 584 2.42 -5.42 -25.53
C GLY A 584 2.71 -4.05 -26.16
N MET A 585 1.67 -3.26 -26.44
CA MET A 585 1.82 -1.89 -26.93
C MET A 585 2.48 -0.97 -25.90
N LEU A 586 2.03 -0.98 -24.64
CA LEU A 586 2.62 -0.18 -23.56
C LEU A 586 4.11 -0.51 -23.33
N VAL A 587 4.48 -1.79 -23.41
CA VAL A 587 5.87 -2.22 -23.29
C VAL A 587 6.70 -1.69 -24.46
N LYS A 588 6.22 -1.79 -25.70
CA LYS A 588 7.01 -1.38 -26.88
C LYS A 588 7.06 0.12 -27.12
N GLU A 589 5.96 0.81 -26.86
CA GLU A 589 5.82 2.24 -27.15
C GLU A 589 6.28 3.11 -25.96
N ALA A 590 5.87 2.75 -24.75
CA ALA A 590 6.13 3.54 -23.54
C ALA A 590 7.19 2.93 -22.61
N PHE A 591 7.85 1.85 -23.04
CA PHE A 591 8.94 1.17 -22.35
C PHE A 591 8.62 0.71 -20.92
N LYS A 592 7.34 0.40 -20.67
CA LYS A 592 6.89 -0.07 -19.36
C LYS A 592 7.38 -1.48 -19.07
N THR A 593 7.63 -1.76 -17.80
CA THR A 593 7.76 -3.14 -17.32
C THR A 593 6.40 -3.84 -17.41
N TRP A 594 6.39 -5.17 -17.41
CA TRP A 594 5.14 -5.94 -17.48
C TRP A 594 4.17 -5.61 -16.34
N ALA A 595 4.67 -5.54 -15.10
CA ALA A 595 3.85 -5.18 -13.94
C ALA A 595 3.27 -3.76 -14.05
N ASP A 596 4.01 -2.81 -14.65
CA ASP A 596 3.51 -1.46 -14.90
C ASP A 596 2.46 -1.41 -16.01
N ALA A 597 2.64 -2.17 -17.09
CA ALA A 597 1.68 -2.25 -18.18
C ALA A 597 0.34 -2.85 -17.73
N ILE A 598 0.37 -3.94 -16.97
CA ILE A 598 -0.83 -4.58 -16.40
C ILE A 598 -1.54 -3.61 -15.47
N SER A 599 -0.80 -2.96 -14.57
CA SER A 599 -1.37 -1.98 -13.64
C SER A 599 -2.03 -0.82 -14.37
N GLU A 600 -1.48 -0.36 -15.49
CA GLU A 600 -2.04 0.75 -16.25
C GLU A 600 -3.30 0.37 -17.03
N VAL A 601 -3.35 -0.83 -17.63
CA VAL A 601 -4.58 -1.33 -18.26
C VAL A 601 -5.70 -1.42 -17.21
N ARG A 602 -5.38 -1.94 -16.03
CA ARG A 602 -6.32 -2.00 -14.90
C ARG A 602 -6.83 -0.62 -14.49
N GLU A 603 -5.93 0.34 -14.34
CA GLU A 603 -6.29 1.71 -13.98
C GLU A 603 -7.22 2.36 -15.03
N ALA A 604 -6.98 2.12 -16.34
CA ALA A 604 -7.86 2.58 -17.41
C ALA A 604 -9.27 1.95 -17.32
N VAL A 605 -9.35 0.63 -17.10
CA VAL A 605 -10.60 -0.12 -16.89
C VAL A 605 -11.35 0.43 -15.67
N ASP A 606 -10.64 0.68 -14.58
CA ASP A 606 -11.23 1.21 -13.36
C ASP A 606 -11.77 2.63 -13.56
N PHE A 607 -11.10 3.52 -14.30
CA PHE A 607 -11.63 4.84 -14.65
C PHE A 607 -12.97 4.76 -15.40
N PHE A 608 -13.06 3.87 -16.41
CA PHE A 608 -14.29 3.69 -17.17
C PHE A 608 -15.44 3.22 -16.28
N ARG A 609 -15.21 2.19 -15.45
CA ARG A 609 -16.23 1.63 -14.55
C ARG A 609 -16.62 2.64 -13.47
N TYR A 610 -15.65 3.32 -12.87
CA TYR A 610 -15.89 4.31 -11.82
C TYR A 610 -16.68 5.51 -12.34
N TYR A 611 -16.25 6.13 -13.45
CA TYR A 611 -16.93 7.32 -13.97
C TYR A 611 -18.29 7.02 -14.61
N ALA A 612 -18.50 5.84 -15.17
CA ALA A 612 -19.84 5.40 -15.58
C ALA A 612 -20.82 5.46 -14.39
N ASN A 613 -20.41 4.94 -13.25
CA ASN A 613 -21.25 4.86 -12.06
C ASN A 613 -21.41 6.23 -11.38
N GLU A 614 -20.33 7.01 -11.29
CA GLU A 614 -20.40 8.37 -10.74
C GLU A 614 -21.26 9.30 -11.60
N ALA A 615 -21.24 9.17 -12.94
CA ALA A 615 -22.08 9.97 -13.82
C ALA A 615 -23.56 9.68 -13.59
N GLU A 616 -23.95 8.40 -13.50
CA GLU A 616 -25.32 8.01 -13.14
C GLU A 616 -25.69 8.53 -11.74
N ARG A 617 -24.81 8.39 -10.76
CA ARG A 617 -25.03 8.84 -9.37
C ARG A 617 -25.33 10.34 -9.28
N ILE A 618 -24.62 11.18 -10.03
CA ILE A 618 -24.80 12.64 -9.96
C ILE A 618 -25.87 13.17 -10.92
N MET A 619 -25.97 12.64 -12.14
CA MET A 619 -26.83 13.21 -13.19
C MET A 619 -28.24 12.61 -13.22
N ALA A 620 -28.41 11.32 -12.89
CA ALA A 620 -29.74 10.70 -12.91
C ALA A 620 -30.74 11.37 -11.94
N PRO A 621 -30.38 11.74 -10.69
CA PRO A 621 -31.30 12.44 -9.80
C PRO A 621 -31.39 13.96 -10.05
N SER A 622 -30.52 14.53 -10.90
CA SER A 622 -30.38 15.98 -11.09
C SER A 622 -30.48 16.36 -12.57
N PRO A 623 -31.68 16.36 -13.16
CA PRO A 623 -31.87 16.70 -14.58
C PRO A 623 -31.43 18.13 -14.93
N GLN A 624 -31.26 19.00 -13.94
CA GLN A 624 -30.72 20.35 -14.11
C GLN A 624 -29.21 20.39 -14.39
N LEU A 625 -28.46 19.31 -14.13
CA LEU A 625 -27.05 19.23 -14.47
C LEU A 625 -26.88 18.95 -15.96
N SER A 626 -26.19 19.85 -16.65
CA SER A 626 -25.97 19.77 -18.09
C SER A 626 -24.48 19.78 -18.42
N ALA A 627 -24.12 19.07 -19.48
CA ALA A 627 -22.79 19.10 -20.07
C ALA A 627 -22.41 20.52 -20.51
N LEU A 628 -21.12 20.82 -20.56
CA LEU A 628 -20.60 22.15 -20.88
C LEU A 628 -20.36 22.38 -22.38
N GLY A 629 -19.92 21.35 -23.12
CA GLY A 629 -19.59 21.46 -24.55
C GLY A 629 -18.38 20.62 -24.95
N PRO A 630 -17.67 20.99 -26.03
CA PRO A 630 -16.41 20.35 -26.41
C PRO A 630 -15.30 20.57 -25.39
N TRP A 631 -14.64 19.50 -24.94
CA TRP A 631 -13.48 19.52 -24.05
C TRP A 631 -12.21 19.14 -24.77
N VAL A 632 -11.11 19.81 -24.44
CA VAL A 632 -9.76 19.41 -24.88
C VAL A 632 -9.12 18.58 -23.78
N CYS A 633 -8.77 17.33 -24.11
CA CYS A 633 -8.07 16.41 -23.19
C CYS A 633 -6.62 16.26 -23.65
N ILE A 634 -5.67 16.75 -22.86
CA ILE A 634 -4.23 16.66 -23.14
C ILE A 634 -3.58 15.74 -22.09
N SER A 635 -3.09 14.59 -22.54
CA SER A 635 -2.55 13.54 -21.67
C SER A 635 -1.03 13.35 -21.83
N PRO A 636 -0.34 12.85 -20.79
CA PRO A 636 1.11 12.68 -20.78
C PRO A 636 1.53 11.31 -21.36
N TRP A 637 2.82 11.17 -21.64
CA TRP A 637 3.42 9.93 -22.18
C TRP A 637 3.68 8.87 -21.11
N ASN A 638 3.69 9.24 -19.83
CA ASN A 638 4.11 8.34 -18.76
C ASN A 638 2.99 7.43 -18.23
N PHE A 639 1.74 7.82 -18.43
CA PHE A 639 0.54 6.97 -18.32
C PHE A 639 -0.32 7.17 -19.57
N PRO A 640 0.18 6.70 -20.72
CA PRO A 640 -0.38 7.04 -22.02
C PRO A 640 -1.73 6.37 -22.31
N LEU A 641 -2.11 5.35 -21.52
CA LEU A 641 -3.42 4.72 -21.57
C LEU A 641 -4.30 5.20 -20.41
N ALA A 642 -3.86 5.06 -19.15
CA ALA A 642 -4.75 5.26 -18.00
C ALA A 642 -5.20 6.71 -17.84
N ILE A 643 -4.27 7.67 -17.83
CA ILE A 643 -4.61 9.09 -17.69
C ILE A 643 -5.35 9.59 -18.93
N PHE A 644 -4.95 9.14 -20.13
CA PHE A 644 -5.69 9.42 -21.36
C PHE A 644 -7.15 8.98 -21.26
N CYS A 645 -7.40 7.71 -20.90
CA CYS A 645 -8.74 7.17 -20.72
C CYS A 645 -9.49 7.86 -19.60
N GLY A 646 -8.87 8.15 -18.45
CA GLY A 646 -9.51 8.82 -17.33
C GLY A 646 -10.05 10.21 -17.71
N GLN A 647 -9.24 11.03 -18.38
CA GLN A 647 -9.65 12.35 -18.85
C GLN A 647 -10.80 12.26 -19.87
N VAL A 648 -10.65 11.40 -20.88
CA VAL A 648 -11.63 11.24 -21.97
C VAL A 648 -12.95 10.66 -21.44
N ALA A 649 -12.89 9.64 -20.59
CA ALA A 649 -14.06 8.99 -20.01
C ALA A 649 -14.87 9.96 -19.14
N ALA A 650 -14.22 10.80 -18.33
CA ALA A 650 -14.91 11.77 -17.49
C ALA A 650 -15.75 12.78 -18.30
N ALA A 651 -15.17 13.32 -19.37
CA ALA A 651 -15.87 14.24 -20.27
C ALA A 651 -17.02 13.55 -21.01
N LEU A 652 -16.78 12.37 -21.59
CA LEU A 652 -17.81 11.62 -22.32
C LEU A 652 -18.96 11.18 -21.42
N ALA A 653 -18.68 10.68 -20.21
CA ALA A 653 -19.70 10.21 -19.27
C ALA A 653 -20.70 11.32 -18.90
N THR A 654 -20.20 12.55 -18.80
CA THR A 654 -20.98 13.74 -18.46
C THR A 654 -21.69 14.37 -19.65
N GLY A 655 -21.52 13.84 -20.87
CA GLY A 655 -22.21 14.29 -22.08
C GLY A 655 -21.45 15.35 -22.88
N ASN A 656 -20.18 15.59 -22.56
CA ASN A 656 -19.29 16.47 -23.32
C ASN A 656 -18.70 15.71 -24.51
N THR A 657 -18.39 16.42 -25.60
CA THR A 657 -17.56 15.87 -26.70
C THR A 657 -16.09 16.16 -26.44
N VAL A 658 -15.20 15.41 -27.08
CA VAL A 658 -13.77 15.39 -26.72
C VAL A 658 -12.87 15.54 -27.93
N LEU A 659 -11.94 16.49 -27.84
CA LEU A 659 -10.78 16.65 -28.70
C LEU A 659 -9.56 16.13 -27.92
N ALA A 660 -9.19 14.87 -28.17
CA ALA A 660 -8.16 14.17 -27.40
C ALA A 660 -6.78 14.31 -28.06
N LYS A 661 -5.85 14.97 -27.36
CA LYS A 661 -4.45 15.16 -27.77
C LYS A 661 -3.55 14.32 -26.87
N PRO A 662 -3.07 13.13 -27.33
CA PRO A 662 -2.09 12.36 -26.58
C PRO A 662 -0.71 13.02 -26.64
N ALA A 663 0.19 12.61 -25.74
CA ALA A 663 1.61 12.94 -25.86
C ALA A 663 2.18 12.46 -27.21
N GLU A 664 3.17 13.18 -27.72
CA GLU A 664 3.76 12.87 -29.03
C GLU A 664 4.57 11.58 -29.05
N GLN A 665 5.03 11.13 -27.88
CA GLN A 665 5.81 9.91 -27.71
C GLN A 665 4.94 8.64 -27.77
N THR A 666 3.64 8.73 -27.45
CA THR A 666 2.79 7.56 -27.23
C THR A 666 1.42 7.62 -27.93
N PRO A 667 1.37 7.86 -29.25
CA PRO A 667 0.10 7.99 -29.96
C PRO A 667 -0.59 6.66 -30.32
N ALA A 668 0.13 5.56 -30.45
CA ALA A 668 -0.41 4.28 -30.89
C ALA A 668 -1.35 3.67 -29.85
N ILE A 669 -0.96 3.67 -28.56
CA ILE A 669 -1.82 3.19 -27.49
C ILE A 669 -3.08 4.07 -27.34
N ALA A 670 -2.96 5.38 -27.52
CA ALA A 670 -4.11 6.29 -27.53
C ALA A 670 -5.04 6.00 -28.72
N MET A 671 -4.49 5.72 -29.91
CA MET A 671 -5.25 5.30 -31.08
C MET A 671 -5.99 3.98 -30.84
N MET A 672 -5.36 2.99 -30.19
CA MET A 672 -6.03 1.75 -29.78
C MET A 672 -7.18 2.01 -28.81
N ALA A 673 -6.98 2.87 -27.81
CA ALA A 673 -8.01 3.21 -26.84
C ALA A 673 -9.22 3.91 -27.49
N VAL A 674 -8.98 4.87 -28.39
CA VAL A 674 -10.05 5.57 -29.13
C VAL A 674 -10.81 4.61 -30.03
N LYS A 675 -10.11 3.70 -30.72
CA LYS A 675 -10.74 2.64 -31.52
C LYS A 675 -11.70 1.80 -30.67
N LEU A 676 -11.26 1.36 -29.50
CA LEU A 676 -12.10 0.58 -28.57
C LEU A 676 -13.33 1.37 -28.11
N MET A 677 -13.19 2.67 -27.83
CA MET A 677 -14.32 3.52 -27.47
C MET A 677 -15.36 3.62 -28.60
N HIS A 678 -14.91 3.77 -29.85
CA HIS A 678 -15.79 3.82 -31.00
C HIS A 678 -16.53 2.51 -31.23
N GLU A 679 -15.82 1.38 -31.19
CA GLU A 679 -16.40 0.04 -31.34
C GLU A 679 -17.45 -0.27 -30.26
N ASN A 680 -17.38 0.42 -29.10
CA ASN A 680 -18.27 0.22 -27.97
C ASN A 680 -19.31 1.33 -27.76
N GLY A 681 -19.53 2.19 -28.76
CA GLY A 681 -20.69 3.07 -28.84
C GLY A 681 -20.42 4.57 -28.63
N VAL A 682 -19.16 5.00 -28.56
CA VAL A 682 -18.81 6.43 -28.59
C VAL A 682 -18.77 6.93 -30.05
N PRO A 683 -19.60 7.90 -30.45
CA PRO A 683 -19.59 8.41 -31.83
C PRO A 683 -18.23 9.02 -32.24
N ALA A 684 -17.86 8.87 -33.51
CA ALA A 684 -16.59 9.37 -34.06
C ALA A 684 -16.42 10.89 -33.85
N ASP A 685 -17.45 11.68 -34.14
CA ASP A 685 -17.36 13.14 -33.97
C ASP A 685 -17.46 13.58 -32.50
N ALA A 686 -17.93 12.70 -31.61
CA ALA A 686 -17.96 12.95 -30.17
C ALA A 686 -16.61 12.71 -29.48
N LEU A 687 -15.70 11.96 -30.11
CA LEU A 687 -14.34 11.71 -29.64
C LEU A 687 -13.37 11.70 -30.83
N GLN A 688 -12.58 12.74 -30.98
CA GLN A 688 -11.59 12.85 -32.05
C GLN A 688 -10.18 12.76 -31.48
N LEU A 689 -9.30 11.99 -32.13
CA LEU A 689 -7.88 11.88 -31.77
C LEU A 689 -7.05 12.85 -32.62
N LEU A 690 -6.34 13.78 -31.99
CA LEU A 690 -5.53 14.80 -32.65
C LEU A 690 -4.09 14.72 -32.16
N HIS A 691 -3.34 13.76 -32.67
CA HIS A 691 -1.93 13.57 -32.33
C HIS A 691 -1.05 14.67 -32.93
N GLY A 692 -0.02 15.11 -32.21
CA GLY A 692 0.99 16.05 -32.69
C GLY A 692 1.73 16.74 -31.55
N PRO A 693 2.62 17.71 -31.83
CA PRO A 693 3.33 18.41 -30.78
C PRO A 693 2.47 19.32 -29.91
N GLY A 694 2.90 19.56 -28.67
CA GLY A 694 2.16 20.38 -27.70
C GLY A 694 2.08 21.85 -28.12
N GLU A 695 3.20 22.40 -28.60
CA GLU A 695 3.38 23.79 -29.03
C GLU A 695 2.66 24.14 -30.34
N THR A 696 2.23 23.14 -31.10
CA THR A 696 1.48 23.32 -32.35
C THR A 696 0.03 22.86 -32.19
N VAL A 697 -0.24 21.56 -32.27
CA VAL A 697 -1.59 20.98 -32.22
C VAL A 697 -2.26 21.25 -30.87
N GLY A 698 -1.55 21.04 -29.76
CA GLY A 698 -2.08 21.29 -28.42
C GLY A 698 -2.45 22.75 -28.19
N ALA A 699 -1.56 23.68 -28.53
CA ALA A 699 -1.79 25.12 -28.43
C ALA A 699 -2.95 25.58 -29.33
N ALA A 700 -3.02 25.08 -30.57
CA ALA A 700 -4.10 25.39 -31.50
C ALA A 700 -5.46 24.92 -30.99
N LEU A 701 -5.54 23.74 -30.38
CA LEU A 701 -6.75 23.20 -29.75
C LEU A 701 -7.20 24.06 -28.58
N VAL A 702 -6.28 24.39 -27.67
CA VAL A 702 -6.58 25.23 -26.50
C VAL A 702 -7.05 26.62 -26.94
N ALA A 703 -6.55 27.17 -28.04
CA ALA A 703 -6.94 28.47 -28.55
C ALA A 703 -8.33 28.50 -29.24
N GLN A 704 -8.91 27.35 -29.61
CA GLN A 704 -10.15 27.32 -30.39
C GLN A 704 -11.32 28.02 -29.67
N PRO A 705 -12.12 28.85 -30.38
CA PRO A 705 -13.39 29.35 -29.89
C PRO A 705 -14.36 28.19 -29.59
N GLY A 706 -15.19 28.33 -28.56
CA GLY A 706 -16.22 27.33 -28.24
C GLY A 706 -15.74 26.08 -27.49
N VAL A 707 -14.43 25.92 -27.24
CA VAL A 707 -13.93 24.94 -26.26
C VAL A 707 -14.44 25.30 -24.89
N ALA A 708 -15.20 24.39 -24.30
CA ALA A 708 -15.91 24.59 -23.05
C ALA A 708 -15.03 24.38 -21.82
N GLY A 709 -13.93 23.62 -21.94
CA GLY A 709 -12.97 23.37 -20.86
C GLY A 709 -11.74 22.61 -21.35
N VAL A 710 -10.69 22.61 -20.52
CA VAL A 710 -9.45 21.85 -20.76
C VAL A 710 -9.15 20.98 -19.54
N VAL A 711 -8.85 19.72 -19.80
CA VAL A 711 -8.20 18.83 -18.83
C VAL A 711 -6.81 18.52 -19.33
N PHE A 712 -5.82 18.80 -18.50
CA PHE A 712 -4.40 18.70 -18.81
C PHE A 712 -3.70 17.91 -17.71
N THR A 713 -2.81 17.01 -18.13
CA THR A 713 -1.84 16.40 -17.23
C THR A 713 -0.44 16.47 -17.84
N GLY A 714 0.50 17.10 -17.13
CA GLY A 714 1.86 17.33 -17.63
C GLY A 714 2.65 18.32 -16.75
N SER A 715 3.56 19.10 -17.33
CA SER A 715 4.41 20.00 -16.54
C SER A 715 3.67 21.25 -16.06
N THR A 716 4.05 21.77 -14.89
CA THR A 716 3.53 23.02 -14.33
C THR A 716 3.71 24.20 -15.29
N GLN A 717 4.82 24.23 -16.03
CA GLN A 717 5.10 25.26 -17.04
C GLN A 717 4.06 25.26 -18.17
N VAL A 718 3.71 24.08 -18.70
CA VAL A 718 2.70 23.97 -19.78
C VAL A 718 1.31 24.27 -19.25
N ALA A 719 0.96 23.84 -18.03
CA ALA A 719 -0.31 24.20 -17.39
C ALA A 719 -0.49 25.74 -17.30
N LYS A 720 0.58 26.48 -17.00
CA LYS A 720 0.57 27.95 -16.99
C LYS A 720 0.38 28.56 -18.37
N ILE A 721 1.00 27.99 -19.40
CA ILE A 721 0.78 28.43 -20.78
C ILE A 721 -0.69 28.23 -21.18
N ILE A 722 -1.27 27.07 -20.85
CA ILE A 722 -2.69 26.78 -21.09
C ILE A 722 -3.58 27.76 -20.32
N GLN A 723 -3.29 28.02 -19.03
CA GLN A 723 -4.05 28.98 -18.22
C GLN A 723 -4.09 30.38 -18.87
N ARG A 724 -2.94 30.87 -19.34
CA ARG A 724 -2.83 32.17 -20.02
C ARG A 724 -3.60 32.18 -21.34
N ALA A 725 -3.51 31.12 -22.12
CA ALA A 725 -4.25 31.00 -23.37
C ALA A 725 -5.77 30.99 -23.14
N LEU A 726 -6.26 30.30 -22.11
CA LEU A 726 -7.68 30.31 -21.74
C LEU A 726 -8.13 31.67 -21.20
N ALA A 727 -7.31 32.34 -20.39
CA ALA A 727 -7.64 33.66 -19.84
C ALA A 727 -7.65 34.78 -20.90
N ALA A 728 -6.92 34.61 -22.01
CA ALA A 728 -6.92 35.53 -23.13
C ALA A 728 -8.20 35.47 -23.98
N LYS A 729 -9.03 34.43 -23.82
CA LYS A 729 -10.29 34.30 -24.56
C LYS A 729 -11.34 35.31 -24.06
N GLU A 730 -12.20 35.71 -24.98
CA GLU A 730 -13.43 36.45 -24.65
C GLU A 730 -14.57 35.48 -24.34
N GLY A 731 -15.45 35.84 -23.40
CA GLY A 731 -16.60 35.02 -22.98
C GLY A 731 -16.46 34.42 -21.57
N PRO A 732 -17.28 33.39 -21.25
CA PRO A 732 -17.26 32.72 -19.95
C PRO A 732 -15.90 32.08 -19.65
N VAL A 733 -15.52 32.07 -18.37
CA VAL A 733 -14.26 31.45 -17.93
C VAL A 733 -14.33 29.94 -18.11
N ALA A 734 -13.54 29.41 -19.05
CA ALA A 734 -13.43 27.98 -19.28
C ALA A 734 -12.76 27.28 -18.07
N PRO A 735 -13.30 26.14 -17.60
CA PRO A 735 -12.62 25.29 -16.63
C PRO A 735 -11.26 24.81 -17.13
N LEU A 736 -10.28 24.88 -16.23
CA LEU A 736 -9.00 24.17 -16.37
C LEU A 736 -8.87 23.19 -15.21
N ILE A 737 -8.76 21.91 -15.53
CA ILE A 737 -8.24 20.90 -14.61
C ILE A 737 -6.80 20.64 -15.03
N ALA A 738 -5.84 21.01 -14.20
CA ALA A 738 -4.43 20.81 -14.48
C ALA A 738 -3.79 19.98 -13.36
N GLU A 739 -3.43 18.75 -13.68
CA GLU A 739 -2.65 17.86 -12.79
C GLU A 739 -1.19 17.88 -13.24
N THR A 740 -0.26 18.12 -12.31
CA THR A 740 1.14 18.39 -12.66
C THR A 740 2.12 17.66 -11.74
N GLY A 741 3.42 17.96 -11.86
CA GLY A 741 4.49 17.25 -11.18
C GLY A 741 4.58 17.48 -9.66
N GLY A 742 5.54 16.83 -9.02
CA GLY A 742 5.76 16.94 -7.58
C GLY A 742 7.18 16.67 -7.14
N ILE A 743 7.64 17.41 -6.12
CA ILE A 743 8.80 17.00 -5.31
C ILE A 743 8.26 16.14 -4.17
N ASN A 744 8.01 14.87 -4.48
CA ASN A 744 7.40 13.93 -3.53
C ASN A 744 8.40 13.51 -2.46
N VAL A 745 7.94 13.48 -1.21
CA VAL A 745 8.79 13.25 -0.04
C VAL A 745 8.37 11.99 0.71
N MET A 746 9.32 11.23 1.22
CA MET A 746 9.07 10.18 2.21
C MET A 746 9.80 10.50 3.50
N LEU A 747 9.05 10.69 4.59
CA LEU A 747 9.58 10.89 5.93
C LEU A 747 9.71 9.53 6.63
N VAL A 748 10.89 9.27 7.17
CA VAL A 748 11.19 8.06 7.93
C VAL A 748 11.72 8.43 9.31
N ASP A 749 11.02 7.97 10.34
CA ASP A 749 11.52 8.04 11.71
C ASP A 749 12.20 6.74 12.15
N SER A 750 12.77 6.75 13.34
CA SER A 750 13.54 5.64 13.89
C SER A 750 12.71 4.44 14.37
N SER A 751 11.38 4.52 14.32
CA SER A 751 10.47 3.40 14.63
C SER A 751 10.13 2.56 13.40
N ALA A 752 10.41 3.07 12.20
CA ALA A 752 10.17 2.37 10.95
C ALA A 752 11.05 1.12 10.82
N LEU A 753 10.53 0.09 10.14
CA LEU A 753 11.28 -1.13 9.84
C LEU A 753 12.17 -0.89 8.60
N PRO A 754 13.52 -0.94 8.69
CA PRO A 754 14.40 -0.61 7.58
C PRO A 754 14.12 -1.39 6.29
N GLU A 755 13.79 -2.67 6.42
CA GLU A 755 13.48 -3.55 5.30
C GLU A 755 12.24 -3.11 4.53
N GLN A 756 11.16 -2.75 5.24
CA GLN A 756 9.93 -2.23 4.61
C GLN A 756 10.16 -0.85 3.98
N VAL A 757 11.00 -0.01 4.61
CA VAL A 757 11.39 1.28 4.05
C VAL A 757 12.18 1.07 2.76
N ALA A 758 13.16 0.17 2.74
CA ALA A 758 13.93 -0.14 1.55
C ALA A 758 13.03 -0.61 0.40
N ASP A 759 12.11 -1.55 0.65
CA ASP A 759 11.15 -2.03 -0.34
C ASP A 759 10.25 -0.88 -0.85
N ALA A 760 9.73 -0.04 0.04
CA ALA A 760 8.90 1.11 -0.32
C ALA A 760 9.67 2.15 -1.15
N VAL A 761 10.95 2.39 -0.83
CA VAL A 761 11.83 3.31 -1.57
C VAL A 761 12.14 2.75 -2.95
N MET A 762 12.46 1.45 -3.10
CA MET A 762 12.71 0.83 -4.40
C MET A 762 11.51 1.01 -5.34
N GLN A 763 10.32 0.69 -4.84
CA GLN A 763 9.08 0.82 -5.60
C GLN A 763 8.77 2.29 -5.92
N SER A 764 8.98 3.21 -4.97
CA SER A 764 8.57 4.60 -5.14
C SER A 764 9.53 5.42 -5.98
N ALA A 765 10.84 5.21 -5.87
CA ALA A 765 11.83 6.05 -6.54
C ALA A 765 12.22 5.55 -7.94
N PHE A 766 12.33 4.23 -8.12
CA PHE A 766 12.98 3.65 -9.30
C PHE A 766 12.04 2.93 -10.27
N ARG A 767 10.89 2.43 -9.79
CA ARG A 767 9.91 1.75 -10.64
C ARG A 767 9.47 2.65 -11.81
N SER A 768 9.30 2.06 -12.99
CA SER A 768 9.05 2.80 -14.24
C SER A 768 10.16 3.81 -14.60
N ALA A 769 11.41 3.50 -14.24
CA ALA A 769 12.56 4.40 -14.32
C ALA A 769 12.31 5.76 -13.63
N GLY A 770 11.52 5.79 -12.54
CA GLY A 770 11.16 7.02 -11.83
C GLY A 770 10.26 7.98 -12.61
N GLN A 771 9.68 7.55 -13.74
CA GLN A 771 8.84 8.38 -14.62
C GLN A 771 7.36 8.39 -14.18
N ARG A 772 7.11 8.46 -12.87
CA ARG A 772 5.76 8.65 -12.30
C ARG A 772 5.71 10.03 -11.66
N CYS A 773 4.59 10.75 -11.84
CA CYS A 773 4.38 12.01 -11.11
C CYS A 773 4.41 11.79 -9.60
N SER A 774 4.01 10.61 -9.12
CA SER A 774 4.07 10.17 -7.72
C SER A 774 5.42 9.59 -7.27
N ALA A 775 6.43 9.51 -8.14
CA ALA A 775 7.69 8.88 -7.76
C ALA A 775 8.41 9.67 -6.64
N LEU A 776 9.00 8.94 -5.69
CA LEU A 776 9.76 9.50 -4.58
C LEU A 776 10.98 10.27 -5.09
N ARG A 777 11.06 11.56 -4.74
CA ARG A 777 12.17 12.45 -5.14
C ARG A 777 13.12 12.73 -3.99
N LEU A 778 12.58 12.81 -2.77
CA LEU A 778 13.33 13.15 -1.56
C LEU A 778 12.98 12.21 -0.40
N LEU A 779 13.96 11.48 0.09
CA LEU A 779 13.87 10.67 1.29
C LEU A 779 14.42 11.44 2.49
N CYS A 780 13.60 11.70 3.51
CA CYS A 780 13.99 12.33 4.77
C CYS A 780 14.15 11.25 5.84
N VAL A 781 15.37 10.87 6.20
CA VAL A 781 15.64 9.81 7.20
C VAL A 781 16.14 10.39 8.51
N HIS A 782 15.59 9.94 9.63
CA HIS A 782 16.03 10.38 10.95
C HIS A 782 17.48 9.96 11.21
N GLU A 783 18.30 10.87 11.76
CA GLU A 783 19.75 10.67 11.86
C GLU A 783 20.17 9.39 12.57
N SER A 784 19.39 8.95 13.57
CA SER A 784 19.72 7.78 14.41
C SER A 784 19.67 6.44 13.67
N VAL A 785 19.01 6.40 12.50
CA VAL A 785 18.88 5.19 11.66
C VAL A 785 19.39 5.40 10.23
N ALA A 786 19.85 6.60 9.90
CA ALA A 786 20.18 7.00 8.53
C ALA A 786 21.26 6.12 7.89
N ASP A 787 22.38 5.87 8.58
CA ASP A 787 23.52 5.15 7.97
C ASP A 787 23.14 3.74 7.50
N GLY A 788 22.60 2.91 8.41
CA GLY A 788 22.21 1.53 8.07
C GLY A 788 21.04 1.45 7.08
N MET A 789 20.12 2.42 7.12
CA MET A 789 19.00 2.48 6.18
C MET A 789 19.46 2.88 4.78
N ILE A 790 20.33 3.88 4.67
CA ILE A 790 20.94 4.29 3.40
C ILE A 790 21.75 3.13 2.81
N GLU A 791 22.56 2.44 3.60
CA GLU A 791 23.34 1.28 3.15
C GLU A 791 22.44 0.17 2.58
N MET A 792 21.34 -0.16 3.25
CA MET A 792 20.37 -1.16 2.78
C MET A 792 19.69 -0.72 1.48
N ILE A 793 19.29 0.55 1.37
CA ILE A 793 18.67 1.11 0.16
C ILE A 793 19.66 1.11 -1.02
N GLU A 794 20.92 1.50 -0.79
CA GLU A 794 21.98 1.43 -1.80
C GLU A 794 22.20 -0.01 -2.28
N GLY A 795 22.27 -0.96 -1.34
CA GLY A 795 22.41 -2.38 -1.65
C GLY A 795 21.24 -2.92 -2.46
N ALA A 796 20.00 -2.60 -2.06
CA ALA A 796 18.80 -3.02 -2.78
C ALA A 796 18.71 -2.41 -4.18
N ALA A 797 19.09 -1.14 -4.33
CA ALA A 797 19.09 -0.47 -5.63
C ALA A 797 20.10 -1.07 -6.61
N LYS A 798 21.24 -1.61 -6.12
CA LYS A 798 22.22 -2.33 -6.95
C LYS A 798 21.68 -3.65 -7.50
N GLU A 799 20.67 -4.23 -6.86
CA GLU A 799 20.06 -5.48 -7.30
C GLU A 799 19.03 -5.27 -8.42
N LEU A 800 18.66 -4.03 -8.74
CA LEU A 800 17.70 -3.70 -9.80
C LEU A 800 18.33 -3.90 -11.19
N GLY A 801 17.67 -4.71 -12.02
CA GLY A 801 18.07 -4.99 -13.39
C GLY A 801 17.73 -3.83 -14.33
N VAL A 802 18.75 -3.07 -14.74
CA VAL A 802 18.65 -2.20 -15.93
C VAL A 802 18.75 -3.11 -17.15
N GLY A 803 17.70 -3.17 -17.96
CA GLY A 803 17.58 -4.26 -18.92
C GLY A 803 16.74 -3.95 -20.14
N ARG A 804 16.65 -4.94 -21.02
CA ARG A 804 15.97 -4.78 -22.31
C ARG A 804 14.48 -4.57 -22.14
N VAL A 805 13.89 -3.74 -23.02
CA VAL A 805 12.44 -3.57 -23.12
C VAL A 805 11.76 -4.93 -23.33
N GLY A 806 10.77 -5.23 -22.49
CA GLY A 806 9.98 -6.47 -22.54
C GLY A 806 10.64 -7.72 -21.93
N ALA A 807 11.90 -7.66 -21.51
CA ALA A 807 12.51 -8.77 -20.78
C ALA A 807 11.92 -8.89 -19.37
N LEU A 808 11.66 -10.13 -18.93
CA LEU A 808 11.05 -10.40 -17.62
C LEU A 808 11.94 -9.95 -16.46
N THR A 809 13.25 -9.98 -16.64
CA THR A 809 14.26 -9.62 -15.63
C THR A 809 14.47 -8.11 -15.48
N THR A 810 13.86 -7.30 -16.35
CA THR A 810 14.07 -5.84 -16.38
C THR A 810 13.19 -5.15 -15.34
N ASP A 811 13.84 -4.44 -14.42
CA ASP A 811 13.19 -3.55 -13.45
C ASP A 811 13.16 -2.10 -13.93
N LEU A 812 14.23 -1.68 -14.63
CA LEU A 812 14.37 -0.34 -15.23
C LEU A 812 14.64 -0.47 -16.73
N GLY A 813 13.68 0.01 -17.52
CA GLY A 813 13.84 0.25 -18.95
C GLY A 813 14.41 1.65 -19.26
N PRO A 814 14.46 2.04 -20.54
CA PRO A 814 14.93 3.36 -20.95
C PRO A 814 13.93 4.45 -20.52
N VAL A 815 14.44 5.67 -20.41
CA VAL A 815 13.55 6.85 -20.33
C VAL A 815 12.95 7.13 -21.71
N ILE A 816 11.82 7.84 -21.74
CA ILE A 816 10.93 7.88 -22.91
C ILE A 816 11.60 8.36 -24.21
N ASP A 817 12.50 9.35 -24.13
CA ASP A 817 13.16 9.91 -25.29
C ASP A 817 14.51 10.56 -24.93
N LYS A 818 15.17 11.11 -25.95
CA LYS A 818 16.47 11.76 -25.83
C LYS A 818 16.41 13.03 -24.98
N GLU A 819 15.34 13.81 -25.07
CA GLU A 819 15.22 15.07 -24.34
C GLU A 819 15.11 14.79 -22.84
N ALA A 820 14.26 13.83 -22.46
CA ALA A 820 14.16 13.35 -21.08
C ALA A 820 15.53 12.86 -20.58
N PHE A 821 16.23 12.04 -21.38
CA PHE A 821 17.56 11.54 -21.03
C PHE A 821 18.56 12.67 -20.78
N ASP A 822 18.71 13.61 -21.72
CA ASP A 822 19.65 14.72 -21.61
C ASP A 822 19.31 15.61 -20.40
N ASN A 823 18.03 15.86 -20.15
CA ASN A 823 17.56 16.65 -19.01
C ASN A 823 17.94 15.98 -17.69
N ILE A 824 17.67 14.69 -17.53
CA ILE A 824 18.03 13.94 -16.32
C ILE A 824 19.55 13.90 -16.15
N GLN A 825 20.30 13.64 -17.22
CA GLN A 825 21.77 13.63 -17.18
C GLN A 825 22.35 14.97 -16.73
N ARG A 826 21.79 16.11 -17.18
CA ARG A 826 22.21 17.44 -16.68
C ARG A 826 22.00 17.59 -15.17
N HIS A 827 20.87 17.11 -14.65
CA HIS A 827 20.64 17.14 -13.19
C HIS A 827 21.57 16.20 -12.43
N VAL A 828 21.84 15.00 -12.96
CA VAL A 828 22.80 14.05 -12.38
C VAL A 828 24.21 14.64 -12.34
N GLN A 829 24.65 15.28 -13.43
CA GLN A 829 25.96 15.96 -13.50
C GLN A 829 26.05 17.11 -12.48
N ARG A 830 25.00 17.93 -12.35
CA ARG A 830 24.93 18.97 -11.32
C ARG A 830 25.05 18.39 -9.91
N LEU A 831 24.29 17.33 -9.60
CA LEU A 831 24.30 16.71 -8.27
C LEU A 831 25.66 16.09 -7.91
N HIS A 832 26.41 15.55 -8.87
CA HIS A 832 27.79 15.11 -8.63
C HIS A 832 28.73 16.26 -8.20
N GLY A 833 28.44 17.50 -8.59
CA GLY A 833 29.21 18.68 -8.18
C GLY A 833 28.74 19.33 -6.87
N GLU A 834 27.49 19.10 -6.46
CA GLU A 834 26.84 19.84 -5.37
C GLU A 834 26.47 18.97 -4.15
N ALA A 835 26.30 17.66 -4.33
CA ALA A 835 25.81 16.72 -3.32
C ALA A 835 26.77 15.53 -3.15
N LYS A 836 26.61 14.77 -2.07
CA LYS A 836 27.40 13.54 -1.85
C LYS A 836 26.77 12.40 -2.64
N SER A 837 27.50 11.85 -3.62
CA SER A 837 27.06 10.66 -4.35
C SER A 837 27.02 9.45 -3.40
N LEU A 838 25.88 8.77 -3.36
CA LEU A 838 25.64 7.55 -2.59
C LEU A 838 25.65 6.31 -3.51
N LEU A 839 25.00 6.43 -4.66
CA LEU A 839 24.89 5.34 -5.63
C LEU A 839 25.16 5.85 -7.03
N ASN A 840 26.06 5.15 -7.73
CA ASN A 840 26.29 5.29 -9.14
C ASN A 840 26.55 3.91 -9.76
N VAL A 841 25.55 3.33 -10.41
CA VAL A 841 25.67 2.05 -11.11
C VAL A 841 25.90 2.33 -12.59
N PRO A 842 27.00 1.89 -13.23
CA PRO A 842 27.17 2.09 -14.66
C PRO A 842 26.15 1.23 -15.43
N VAL A 843 25.61 1.80 -16.51
CA VAL A 843 24.84 1.00 -17.49
C VAL A 843 25.81 0.18 -18.32
N ASP A 844 25.49 -1.09 -18.55
CA ASP A 844 26.30 -1.96 -19.42
C ASP A 844 26.47 -1.34 -20.82
N ALA A 845 27.71 -1.31 -21.32
CA ALA A 845 28.04 -0.63 -22.57
C ALA A 845 27.41 -1.29 -23.80
N ALA A 846 27.25 -2.62 -23.79
CA ALA A 846 26.58 -3.33 -24.87
C ALA A 846 25.07 -3.02 -24.84
N LEU A 847 24.44 -3.05 -23.65
CA LEU A 847 23.04 -2.67 -23.50
C LEU A 847 22.79 -1.22 -23.94
N SER A 848 23.63 -0.29 -23.53
CA SER A 848 23.50 1.14 -23.90
C SER A 848 23.67 1.38 -25.40
N SER A 849 24.40 0.51 -26.11
CA SER A 849 24.57 0.59 -27.56
C SER A 849 23.35 0.06 -28.31
N GLU A 850 22.70 -0.98 -27.76
CA GLU A 850 21.49 -1.57 -28.34
C GLU A 850 20.22 -0.75 -28.03
N GLN A 851 20.10 -0.22 -26.81
CA GLN A 851 18.99 0.59 -26.35
C GLN A 851 19.50 1.87 -25.70
N PRO A 852 19.47 3.00 -26.43
CA PRO A 852 19.90 4.28 -25.88
C PRO A 852 18.93 4.78 -24.81
N HIS A 853 19.32 5.86 -24.12
CA HIS A 853 18.49 6.55 -23.11
C HIS A 853 18.23 5.74 -21.82
N MET A 854 19.11 4.81 -21.48
CA MET A 854 19.07 4.08 -20.22
C MET A 854 19.69 4.90 -19.09
N ILE A 855 19.02 4.97 -17.95
CA ILE A 855 19.55 5.60 -16.73
C ILE A 855 19.39 4.61 -15.60
N SER A 856 20.50 4.23 -14.98
CA SER A 856 20.52 3.38 -13.80
C SER A 856 20.02 4.13 -12.56
N PRO A 857 19.68 3.44 -11.47
CA PRO A 857 19.37 4.10 -10.19
C PRO A 857 20.52 5.02 -9.75
N GLN A 858 20.18 6.26 -9.43
CA GLN A 858 21.12 7.27 -8.90
C GLN A 858 20.66 7.71 -7.51
N MET A 859 21.59 7.87 -6.58
CA MET A 859 21.29 8.37 -5.24
C MET A 859 22.29 9.43 -4.79
N PHE A 860 21.79 10.51 -4.19
CA PHE A 860 22.59 11.62 -3.68
C PHE A 860 22.12 12.05 -2.30
N GLU A 861 23.05 12.29 -1.38
CA GLU A 861 22.79 12.91 -0.09
C GLU A 861 22.97 14.43 -0.22
N VAL A 862 21.88 15.18 -0.01
CA VAL A 862 21.82 16.64 -0.02
C VAL A 862 21.89 17.18 1.40
N LYS A 863 22.31 18.45 1.57
CA LYS A 863 22.48 19.04 2.91
C LYS A 863 21.17 19.52 3.50
N ASP A 864 20.29 20.05 2.65
CA ASP A 864 19.03 20.66 3.07
C ASP A 864 17.91 20.39 2.06
N ILE A 865 16.68 20.29 2.54
CA ILE A 865 15.46 20.19 1.72
C ILE A 865 15.36 21.34 0.72
N ALA A 866 15.79 22.55 1.10
CA ALA A 866 15.76 23.72 0.23
C ALA A 866 16.70 23.61 -1.00
N GLU A 867 17.63 22.64 -1.02
CA GLU A 867 18.48 22.37 -2.19
C GLU A 867 17.73 21.61 -3.29
N VAL A 868 16.61 20.96 -2.96
CA VAL A 868 15.75 20.24 -3.89
C VAL A 868 14.76 21.20 -4.55
N LYS A 869 15.23 21.89 -5.60
CA LYS A 869 14.51 23.02 -6.22
C LYS A 869 13.57 22.66 -7.37
N ALA A 870 13.74 21.48 -7.96
CA ALA A 870 13.01 21.07 -9.15
C ALA A 870 12.76 19.56 -9.14
N GLU A 871 11.69 19.15 -9.82
CA GLU A 871 11.43 17.75 -10.11
C GLU A 871 12.47 17.20 -11.10
N ILE A 872 13.06 16.06 -10.76
CA ILE A 872 13.89 15.27 -11.68
C ILE A 872 13.06 14.05 -12.09
N PHE A 873 12.56 14.05 -13.32
CA PHE A 873 11.62 13.03 -13.82
C PHE A 873 12.33 11.76 -14.31
N GLY A 874 13.11 11.14 -13.41
CA GLY A 874 13.90 9.95 -13.70
C GLY A 874 14.25 9.16 -12.43
N PRO A 875 15.09 8.11 -12.53
CA PRO A 875 15.41 7.22 -11.41
C PRO A 875 16.50 7.82 -10.50
N VAL A 876 16.25 9.04 -10.00
CA VAL A 876 17.19 9.83 -9.19
C VAL A 876 16.56 10.14 -7.83
N LEU A 877 17.10 9.53 -6.77
CA LEU A 877 16.67 9.75 -5.40
C LEU A 877 17.63 10.71 -4.68
N GLN A 878 17.08 11.75 -4.06
CA GLN A 878 17.82 12.60 -3.12
C GLN A 878 17.49 12.18 -1.69
N VAL A 879 18.47 12.23 -0.79
CA VAL A 879 18.34 11.85 0.62
C VAL A 879 18.79 13.01 1.48
N VAL A 880 18.02 13.31 2.53
CA VAL A 880 18.37 14.28 3.56
C VAL A 880 18.21 13.65 4.94
N ARG A 881 19.15 13.94 5.83
CA ARG A 881 19.06 13.55 7.24
C ARG A 881 18.29 14.60 8.01
N TRP A 882 17.47 14.18 8.97
CA TRP A 882 16.75 15.11 9.84
C TRP A 882 16.82 14.72 11.32
N THR A 883 16.60 15.73 12.16
CA THR A 883 16.60 15.64 13.63
C THR A 883 15.54 16.61 14.17
N GLY A 884 15.18 16.49 15.45
CA GLY A 884 14.26 17.41 16.10
C GLY A 884 12.78 17.12 15.81
N ASP A 885 11.97 18.17 15.75
CA ASP A 885 10.51 18.03 15.65
C ASP A 885 10.05 17.72 14.22
N PRO A 886 9.40 16.57 13.97
CA PRO A 886 8.90 16.21 12.64
C PRO A 886 7.83 17.19 12.11
N ALA A 887 7.14 17.96 12.95
CA ALA A 887 6.22 19.00 12.48
C ALA A 887 6.96 20.16 11.78
N GLN A 888 8.18 20.49 12.23
CA GLN A 888 9.02 21.50 11.56
C GLN A 888 9.52 20.97 10.21
N LEU A 889 9.78 19.67 10.11
CA LEU A 889 10.11 19.00 8.86
C LEU A 889 8.96 19.09 7.85
N ILE A 890 7.71 18.83 8.28
CA ILE A 890 6.52 19.02 7.44
C ILE A 890 6.38 20.48 6.99
N ALA A 891 6.63 21.45 7.87
CA ALA A 891 6.59 22.87 7.49
C ALA A 891 7.61 23.22 6.37
N ARG A 892 8.81 22.61 6.43
CA ARG A 892 9.83 22.76 5.37
C ARG A 892 9.44 22.06 4.07
N ILE A 893 8.79 20.90 4.15
CA ILE A 893 8.24 20.18 2.98
C ILE A 893 7.15 21.03 2.31
N ASN A 894 6.20 21.55 3.08
CA ASN A 894 5.14 22.43 2.58
C ASN A 894 5.71 23.69 1.88
N ALA A 895 6.87 24.20 2.34
CA ALA A 895 7.53 25.36 1.74
C ALA A 895 8.12 25.10 0.34
N LEU A 896 8.19 23.84 -0.12
CA LEU A 896 8.50 23.50 -1.51
C LEU A 896 7.35 23.88 -2.47
N ASN A 897 6.15 24.16 -1.94
CA ASN A 897 4.93 24.53 -2.66
C ASN A 897 4.39 23.46 -3.64
N TYR A 898 5.02 22.30 -3.72
CA TYR A 898 4.45 21.09 -4.29
C TYR A 898 3.64 20.34 -3.23
N GLY A 899 2.71 19.52 -3.68
CA GLY A 899 1.77 18.83 -2.78
C GLY A 899 1.08 17.64 -3.42
N LEU A 900 1.84 16.78 -4.11
CA LEU A 900 1.27 15.62 -4.82
C LEU A 900 1.22 14.35 -3.94
N THR A 901 2.37 13.70 -3.71
CA THR A 901 2.44 12.50 -2.84
C THR A 901 3.44 12.63 -1.70
N MET A 902 3.11 12.04 -0.56
CA MET A 902 4.00 11.95 0.60
C MET A 902 3.91 10.58 1.28
N GLY A 903 5.06 10.04 1.66
CA GLY A 903 5.19 8.84 2.47
C GLY A 903 5.50 9.18 3.92
N ILE A 904 4.89 8.46 4.86
CA ILE A 904 5.23 8.52 6.29
C ILE A 904 5.53 7.09 6.76
N GLN A 905 6.76 6.85 7.19
CA GLN A 905 7.21 5.58 7.74
C GLN A 905 7.41 5.75 9.24
N THR A 906 6.44 5.28 10.03
CA THR A 906 6.43 5.35 11.50
C THR A 906 5.47 4.31 12.08
N ARG A 907 5.82 3.75 13.24
CA ARG A 907 4.93 2.91 14.06
C ARG A 907 4.12 3.70 15.08
N ILE A 908 4.25 5.03 15.08
CA ILE A 908 3.51 5.93 15.97
C ILE A 908 2.33 6.50 15.21
N ASP A 909 1.15 5.93 15.42
CA ASP A 909 -0.02 6.21 14.60
C ASP A 909 -0.55 7.65 14.84
N SER A 910 -0.51 8.17 16.09
CA SER A 910 -0.86 9.58 16.35
C SER A 910 0.08 10.56 15.67
N ARG A 911 1.37 10.21 15.56
CA ARG A 911 2.36 10.97 14.80
C ARG A 911 2.01 10.94 13.32
N ALA A 912 1.74 9.76 12.74
CA ALA A 912 1.33 9.64 11.33
C ALA A 912 0.10 10.52 11.02
N GLN A 913 -0.94 10.45 11.85
CA GLN A 913 -2.15 11.27 11.70
C GLN A 913 -1.89 12.77 11.84
N ALA A 914 -1.09 13.19 12.84
CA ALA A 914 -0.76 14.60 13.05
C ALA A 914 0.10 15.19 11.92
N LEU A 915 1.07 14.42 11.42
CA LEU A 915 1.88 14.81 10.27
C LEU A 915 1.04 14.87 9.00
N ALA A 916 0.15 13.90 8.78
CA ALA A 916 -0.77 13.93 7.65
C ALA A 916 -1.69 15.17 7.68
N ALA A 917 -2.28 15.47 8.84
CA ALA A 917 -3.17 16.62 9.02
C ALA A 917 -2.48 17.99 8.87
N SER A 918 -1.15 18.05 8.99
CA SER A 918 -0.36 19.29 8.82
C SER A 918 0.32 19.41 7.46
N ALA A 919 0.32 18.34 6.66
CA ALA A 919 0.90 18.31 5.33
C ALA A 919 -0.06 18.92 4.31
N HIS A 920 0.47 19.81 3.47
CA HIS A 920 -0.21 20.34 2.30
C HIS A 920 0.08 19.45 1.08
N VAL A 921 -0.45 18.22 1.14
CA VAL A 921 -0.20 17.16 0.17
C VAL A 921 -1.50 16.42 -0.11
N GLY A 922 -1.78 16.19 -1.39
CA GLY A 922 -3.02 15.56 -1.84
C GLY A 922 -3.10 14.05 -1.57
N ASN A 923 -2.01 13.29 -1.64
CA ASN A 923 -2.02 11.85 -1.40
C ASN A 923 -0.95 11.46 -0.38
N ILE A 924 -1.37 10.95 0.78
CA ILE A 924 -0.50 10.57 1.88
C ILE A 924 -0.58 9.07 2.10
N TYR A 925 0.58 8.42 2.15
CA TYR A 925 0.69 6.98 2.33
C TYR A 925 1.52 6.66 3.57
N VAL A 926 0.97 5.85 4.46
CA VAL A 926 1.61 5.47 5.73
C VAL A 926 2.04 4.01 5.68
N ASN A 927 3.32 3.76 5.95
CA ASN A 927 3.95 2.44 6.01
C ASN A 927 3.80 1.59 4.73
N ARG A 928 3.91 2.24 3.57
CA ARG A 928 3.86 1.62 2.23
C ARG A 928 4.58 2.51 1.20
N ASN A 929 4.64 2.05 -0.04
CA ASN A 929 5.07 2.88 -1.18
C ASN A 929 4.11 4.07 -1.42
N ILE A 930 4.54 5.07 -2.20
CA ILE A 930 3.75 6.29 -2.49
C ILE A 930 3.21 6.34 -3.93
N ILE A 931 3.16 5.20 -4.61
CA ILE A 931 2.81 5.11 -6.04
C ILE A 931 1.60 4.18 -6.26
N GLY A 932 1.05 4.17 -7.48
CA GLY A 932 -0.01 3.22 -7.85
C GLY A 932 -1.33 3.48 -7.14
N ALA A 933 -1.74 4.74 -7.07
CA ALA A 933 -3.06 5.12 -6.57
C ALA A 933 -4.16 4.40 -7.36
N VAL A 934 -5.14 3.82 -6.66
CA VAL A 934 -6.22 3.04 -7.26
C VAL A 934 -7.48 3.88 -7.36
N VAL A 935 -8.09 3.91 -8.54
CA VAL A 935 -9.30 4.69 -8.84
C VAL A 935 -10.44 4.34 -7.87
N GLY A 936 -11.04 5.36 -7.25
CA GLY A 936 -12.12 5.21 -6.26
C GLY A 936 -11.68 4.76 -4.87
N VAL A 937 -10.40 4.42 -4.68
CA VAL A 937 -9.80 4.01 -3.39
C VAL A 937 -8.86 5.10 -2.89
N GLN A 938 -7.91 5.52 -3.73
CA GLN A 938 -7.07 6.70 -3.49
C GLN A 938 -7.25 7.71 -4.62
N PRO A 939 -8.34 8.51 -4.62
CA PRO A 939 -8.47 9.65 -5.52
C PRO A 939 -7.15 10.41 -5.64
N PHE A 940 -6.67 10.59 -6.87
CA PHE A 940 -5.31 11.02 -7.13
C PHE A 940 -5.28 12.45 -7.65
N GLY A 941 -4.39 13.26 -7.07
CA GLY A 941 -4.19 14.66 -7.46
C GLY A 941 -3.63 15.48 -6.32
N GLY A 942 -2.93 16.55 -6.64
CA GLY A 942 -2.21 17.37 -5.67
C GLY A 942 -2.86 18.73 -5.39
N GLU A 943 -2.15 19.53 -4.59
CA GLU A 943 -2.43 20.96 -4.41
C GLU A 943 -1.17 21.82 -4.68
N GLY A 944 -1.33 23.14 -4.65
CA GLY A 944 -0.25 24.08 -4.93
C GLY A 944 0.27 23.96 -6.36
N LEU A 945 1.59 23.83 -6.52
CA LEU A 945 2.24 23.66 -7.81
C LEU A 945 1.96 22.30 -8.47
N SER A 946 1.38 21.35 -7.72
CA SER A 946 1.10 20.00 -8.20
C SER A 946 -0.26 19.84 -8.86
N GLY A 947 -1.21 20.75 -8.66
CA GLY A 947 -2.44 20.72 -9.44
C GLY A 947 -3.56 21.61 -8.92
N THR A 948 -4.61 21.71 -9.74
CA THR A 948 -5.82 22.48 -9.40
C THR A 948 -6.84 21.66 -8.62
N GLY A 949 -6.82 20.33 -8.82
CA GLY A 949 -7.95 19.46 -8.57
C GLY A 949 -9.13 19.74 -9.53
N PRO A 950 -10.27 19.05 -9.37
CA PRO A 950 -10.51 17.98 -8.38
C PRO A 950 -9.71 16.72 -8.70
N LYS A 951 -9.58 15.82 -7.74
CA LYS A 951 -8.81 14.57 -7.90
C LYS A 951 -9.41 13.64 -8.95
N ALA A 952 -8.57 13.13 -9.84
CA ALA A 952 -8.94 12.06 -10.74
C ALA A 952 -9.29 10.79 -9.95
N GLY A 953 -10.33 10.08 -10.40
CA GLY A 953 -10.83 8.88 -9.75
C GLY A 953 -11.50 9.16 -8.40
N GLY A 954 -11.85 10.43 -8.16
CA GLY A 954 -12.54 10.89 -6.97
C GLY A 954 -13.99 11.33 -7.23
N PRO A 955 -14.78 11.47 -6.16
CA PRO A 955 -16.22 11.73 -6.25
C PRO A 955 -16.56 13.15 -6.72
N HIS A 956 -15.59 14.07 -6.76
CA HIS A 956 -15.78 15.47 -7.17
C HIS A 956 -15.33 15.74 -8.62
N TYR A 957 -14.68 14.77 -9.28
CA TYR A 957 -14.08 14.98 -10.61
C TYR A 957 -15.13 15.35 -11.67
N LEU A 958 -16.16 14.53 -11.82
CA LEU A 958 -17.20 14.71 -12.86
C LEU A 958 -18.01 15.99 -12.68
N GLN A 959 -18.12 16.50 -11.44
CA GLN A 959 -18.84 17.74 -11.17
C GLN A 959 -18.18 18.96 -11.83
N ARG A 960 -16.90 18.89 -12.18
CA ARG A 960 -16.21 19.96 -12.91
C ARG A 960 -16.52 19.98 -14.41
N PHE A 961 -17.10 18.91 -14.95
CA PHE A 961 -17.46 18.76 -16.36
C PHE A 961 -18.93 19.11 -16.67
N VAL A 962 -19.69 19.48 -15.65
CA VAL A 962 -21.12 19.84 -15.74
C VAL A 962 -21.37 21.19 -15.10
N HIS A 963 -22.54 21.77 -15.37
CA HIS A 963 -23.03 22.96 -14.69
C HIS A 963 -24.53 22.86 -14.41
N GLU A 964 -24.99 23.65 -13.45
CA GLU A 964 -26.41 23.97 -13.31
C GLU A 964 -26.73 25.17 -14.20
N SER A 965 -27.80 25.06 -15.00
CA SER A 965 -28.17 26.10 -15.97
C SER A 965 -28.42 27.45 -15.28
N GLN A 966 -27.50 28.40 -15.46
CA GLN A 966 -27.60 29.78 -14.96
C GLN A 966 -27.16 30.77 -16.03
N ALA A 967 -27.86 31.91 -16.11
CA ALA A 967 -27.48 32.99 -17.01
C ALA A 967 -26.15 33.62 -16.56
N VAL A 968 -25.16 33.64 -17.45
CA VAL A 968 -23.89 34.35 -17.22
C VAL A 968 -24.11 35.84 -17.53
N PRO A 969 -23.93 36.75 -16.55
CA PRO A 969 -24.03 38.19 -16.77
C PRO A 969 -22.96 38.69 -17.76
N ALA A 970 -23.19 39.85 -18.38
CA ALA A 970 -22.18 40.50 -19.21
C ALA A 970 -20.91 40.81 -18.41
N ALA A 971 -19.75 40.55 -19.01
CA ALA A 971 -18.46 40.80 -18.36
C ALA A 971 -18.23 42.29 -18.12
N GLN A 972 -17.75 42.63 -16.93
CA GLN A 972 -17.36 43.98 -16.51
C GLN A 972 -15.84 44.10 -16.46
N LYS A 973 -15.32 45.30 -16.76
CA LYS A 973 -13.89 45.61 -16.75
C LYS A 973 -13.47 46.19 -15.40
N LEU A 974 -12.20 46.00 -15.04
CA LEU A 974 -11.54 46.66 -13.93
C LEU A 974 -10.51 47.65 -14.52
N HIS A 975 -10.62 48.94 -14.21
CA HIS A 975 -9.85 50.00 -14.86
C HIS A 975 -8.63 50.50 -14.06
N GLY A 976 -8.49 50.12 -12.78
CA GLY A 976 -7.34 50.45 -11.93
C GLY A 976 -6.17 49.47 -12.04
N ASP A 977 -4.94 49.95 -11.81
CA ASP A 977 -3.80 49.06 -11.55
C ASP A 977 -3.75 48.67 -10.06
N GLY A 978 -3.42 47.40 -9.79
CA GLY A 978 -3.27 46.91 -8.41
C GLY A 978 -1.91 47.24 -7.79
N GLN A 979 -1.10 48.09 -8.43
CA GLN A 979 0.26 48.36 -7.98
C GLN A 979 0.26 49.18 -6.69
N GLY A 980 1.13 48.81 -5.74
CA GLY A 980 1.25 49.49 -4.45
C GLY A 980 0.22 49.09 -3.38
N VAL A 981 -0.77 48.25 -3.70
CA VAL A 981 -1.70 47.69 -2.70
C VAL A 981 -1.04 46.54 -1.95
N ASN A 982 -0.92 46.65 -0.63
CA ASN A 982 -0.33 45.61 0.21
C ASN A 982 -1.34 44.49 0.54
N VAL A 983 -1.30 43.38 -0.21
CA VAL A 983 -2.09 42.17 0.07
C VAL A 983 -1.41 41.20 1.03
N GLN A 984 -0.06 41.17 1.02
CA GLN A 984 0.74 40.20 1.77
C GLN A 984 0.49 40.28 3.28
N SER A 985 0.50 41.49 3.85
CA SER A 985 0.28 41.68 5.28
C SER A 985 -1.13 41.29 5.73
N PRO A 986 -2.22 41.74 5.06
CA PRO A 986 -3.58 41.24 5.31
C PRO A 986 -3.72 39.72 5.21
N ALA A 987 -3.20 39.11 4.15
CA ALA A 987 -3.28 37.67 3.94
C ALA A 987 -2.57 36.90 5.07
N LEU A 988 -1.39 37.35 5.49
CA LEU A 988 -0.66 36.76 6.60
C LEU A 988 -1.41 36.91 7.93
N ALA A 989 -2.03 38.07 8.18
CA ALA A 989 -2.82 38.32 9.38
C ALA A 989 -4.01 37.36 9.48
N VAL A 990 -4.78 37.21 8.39
CA VAL A 990 -5.96 36.34 8.40
C VAL A 990 -5.59 34.86 8.41
N ARG A 991 -4.47 34.47 7.79
CA ARG A 991 -3.91 33.11 7.88
C ARG A 991 -3.57 32.72 9.33
N LYS A 992 -3.13 33.67 10.15
CA LYS A 992 -2.81 33.49 11.57
C LYS A 992 -4.01 33.60 12.52
N SER A 993 -5.22 33.82 12.00
CA SER A 993 -6.45 33.98 12.81
C SER A 993 -6.86 32.74 13.62
N GLY A 994 -6.30 31.57 13.29
CA GLY A 994 -6.70 30.28 13.85
C GLY A 994 -7.87 29.62 13.11
N TRP A 995 -8.57 30.33 12.21
CA TRP A 995 -9.74 29.79 11.51
C TRP A 995 -9.43 28.58 10.61
N LEU A 996 -8.24 28.57 9.99
CA LEU A 996 -7.76 27.42 9.20
C LEU A 996 -7.66 26.12 10.00
N LYS A 997 -7.50 26.22 11.33
CA LYS A 997 -7.40 25.07 12.25
C LYS A 997 -8.75 24.67 12.85
N SER A 998 -9.83 25.37 12.50
CA SER A 998 -11.17 25.02 12.99
C SER A 998 -11.60 23.66 12.46
N THR A 999 -12.38 22.92 13.24
CA THR A 999 -12.99 21.66 12.80
C THR A 999 -14.28 21.91 12.04
N LEU A 1000 -14.71 20.97 11.19
CA LEU A 1000 -16.00 21.08 10.50
C LEU A 1000 -17.16 21.30 11.49
N LYS A 1001 -17.14 20.60 12.62
CA LYS A 1001 -18.14 20.77 13.68
C LYS A 1001 -18.20 22.22 14.18
N GLN A 1002 -17.05 22.80 14.53
CA GLN A 1002 -16.98 24.20 15.01
C GLN A 1002 -17.55 25.17 13.97
N ARG A 1003 -17.26 24.95 12.68
CA ARG A 1003 -17.78 25.80 11.60
C ARG A 1003 -19.29 25.64 11.42
N CYS A 1004 -19.81 24.42 11.46
CA CYS A 1004 -21.25 24.18 11.36
C CYS A 1004 -22.02 24.75 12.57
N ASP A 1005 -21.48 24.60 13.78
CA ASP A 1005 -22.08 25.16 15.00
C ASP A 1005 -22.09 26.71 14.95
N TRP A 1006 -21.02 27.31 14.40
CA TRP A 1006 -20.97 28.76 14.15
C TRP A 1006 -22.03 29.21 13.14
N LEU A 1007 -22.19 28.51 12.02
CA LEU A 1007 -23.22 28.81 11.01
C LEU A 1007 -24.63 28.70 11.58
N GLU A 1008 -24.90 27.71 12.45
CA GLU A 1008 -26.19 27.56 13.11
C GLU A 1008 -26.50 28.71 14.07
N LYS A 1009 -25.52 29.14 14.86
CA LYS A 1009 -25.65 30.32 15.74
C LYS A 1009 -25.94 31.59 14.93
N LEU A 1010 -25.37 31.70 13.74
CA LEU A 1010 -25.61 32.80 12.81
C LEU A 1010 -26.99 32.71 12.11
N GLY A 1011 -27.70 31.59 12.22
CA GLY A 1011 -28.98 31.35 11.54
C GLY A 1011 -28.85 30.81 10.12
N ALA A 1012 -27.65 30.51 9.64
CA ALA A 1012 -27.36 29.98 8.30
C ALA A 1012 -27.54 28.44 8.23
N LYS A 1013 -28.69 27.93 8.71
CA LYS A 1013 -28.96 26.48 8.81
C LYS A 1013 -28.81 25.69 7.50
N PRO A 1014 -29.28 26.17 6.33
CA PRO A 1014 -29.10 25.44 5.08
C PRO A 1014 -27.63 25.26 4.71
N LEU A 1015 -26.81 26.29 4.94
CA LEU A 1015 -25.38 26.24 4.68
C LEU A 1015 -24.66 25.31 5.67
N ALA A 1016 -25.07 25.32 6.95
CA ALA A 1016 -24.55 24.38 7.95
C ALA A 1016 -24.82 22.92 7.55
N ALA A 1017 -26.05 22.63 7.08
CA ALA A 1017 -26.43 21.30 6.61
C ALA A 1017 -25.61 20.88 5.36
N ALA A 1018 -25.49 21.78 4.38
CA ALA A 1018 -24.67 21.55 3.19
C ALA A 1018 -23.19 21.30 3.54
N ALA A 1019 -22.62 22.07 4.47
CA ALA A 1019 -21.25 21.89 4.94
C ALA A 1019 -21.05 20.51 5.61
N ARG A 1020 -21.97 20.09 6.48
CA ARG A 1020 -21.91 18.75 7.10
C ARG A 1020 -21.95 17.63 6.08
N GLN A 1021 -22.76 17.77 5.03
CA GLN A 1021 -22.91 16.74 4.00
C GLN A 1021 -21.72 16.70 3.04
N GLN A 1022 -21.24 17.85 2.59
CA GLN A 1022 -20.25 17.93 1.51
C GLN A 1022 -18.81 17.87 2.01
N LEU A 1023 -18.53 18.40 3.21
CA LEU A 1023 -17.18 18.58 3.73
C LEU A 1023 -16.75 17.53 4.77
N ALA A 1024 -17.61 16.55 5.06
CA ALA A 1024 -17.27 15.46 5.96
C ALA A 1024 -16.25 14.50 5.32
N ASP A 1025 -15.34 14.00 6.15
CA ASP A 1025 -14.41 12.95 5.76
C ASP A 1025 -15.17 11.69 5.33
N ARG A 1026 -14.63 10.97 4.35
CA ARG A 1026 -15.23 9.76 3.78
C ARG A 1026 -14.25 8.59 3.87
N VAL A 1027 -14.71 7.47 4.41
CA VAL A 1027 -14.00 6.20 4.28
C VAL A 1027 -14.27 5.65 2.89
N LEU A 1028 -13.22 5.28 2.17
CA LEU A 1028 -13.28 4.71 0.84
C LEU A 1028 -13.04 3.19 0.90
N PRO A 1029 -13.71 2.39 0.06
CA PRO A 1029 -13.50 0.95 0.02
C PRO A 1029 -12.08 0.67 -0.48
N GLY A 1030 -11.48 -0.46 -0.09
CA GLY A 1030 -10.13 -0.84 -0.50
C GLY A 1030 -9.83 -2.30 -0.24
N PRO A 1031 -8.60 -2.76 -0.57
CA PRO A 1031 -8.18 -4.11 -0.23
C PRO A 1031 -8.10 -4.26 1.29
N THR A 1032 -8.29 -5.49 1.74
CA THR A 1032 -8.11 -5.89 3.13
C THR A 1032 -6.69 -5.57 3.60
N GLY A 1033 -6.56 -5.06 4.84
CA GLY A 1033 -5.26 -4.68 5.39
C GLY A 1033 -4.81 -3.28 5.02
N GLU A 1034 -5.77 -2.42 4.69
CA GLU A 1034 -5.57 -1.03 4.32
C GLU A 1034 -6.77 -0.19 4.75
N SER A 1035 -6.53 1.01 5.26
CA SER A 1035 -7.58 2.01 5.45
C SER A 1035 -7.37 3.18 4.49
N ASN A 1036 -8.46 3.67 3.90
CA ASN A 1036 -8.43 4.75 2.92
C ASN A 1036 -9.45 5.83 3.31
N ASP A 1037 -8.98 7.01 3.68
CA ASP A 1037 -9.81 8.16 4.00
C ASP A 1037 -9.65 9.24 2.93
N LEU A 1038 -10.76 9.83 2.47
CA LEU A 1038 -10.79 11.09 1.74
C LEU A 1038 -11.21 12.21 2.68
N ARG A 1039 -10.31 13.17 2.89
CA ARG A 1039 -10.47 14.32 3.76
C ARG A 1039 -10.52 15.61 2.96
N LEU A 1040 -11.20 16.61 3.49
CA LEU A 1040 -11.32 17.93 2.87
C LEU A 1040 -10.73 18.99 3.80
N HIS A 1041 -9.63 19.61 3.35
CA HIS A 1041 -8.91 20.63 4.08
C HIS A 1041 -9.19 22.02 3.48
N PRO A 1042 -9.19 23.09 4.29
CA PRO A 1042 -9.28 24.45 3.74
C PRO A 1042 -8.14 24.70 2.76
N ARG A 1043 -8.41 25.36 1.62
CA ARG A 1043 -7.37 25.74 0.65
C ARG A 1043 -6.39 26.77 1.21
N GLY A 1044 -6.86 27.63 2.11
CA GLY A 1044 -6.05 28.69 2.68
C GLY A 1044 -6.78 30.03 2.74
N VAL A 1045 -6.12 31.10 2.33
CA VAL A 1045 -6.69 32.45 2.31
C VAL A 1045 -7.50 32.64 1.03
N VAL A 1046 -8.77 33.01 1.18
CA VAL A 1046 -9.68 33.27 0.05
C VAL A 1046 -9.85 34.78 -0.15
N ALA A 1047 -9.66 35.25 -1.39
CA ALA A 1047 -10.05 36.59 -1.77
C ALA A 1047 -11.57 36.64 -2.04
N ALA A 1048 -12.25 37.60 -1.43
CA ALA A 1048 -13.67 37.84 -1.58
C ALA A 1048 -13.88 39.19 -2.28
N ILE A 1049 -14.26 39.15 -3.57
CA ILE A 1049 -14.31 40.34 -4.43
C ILE A 1049 -15.75 40.58 -4.89
N SER A 1050 -16.30 41.75 -4.54
CA SER A 1050 -17.67 42.10 -4.91
C SER A 1050 -17.88 43.60 -5.00
N ASP A 1051 -18.64 44.07 -5.99
CA ASP A 1051 -19.00 45.49 -6.15
C ASP A 1051 -20.22 45.92 -5.32
N ARG A 1052 -20.86 44.96 -4.64
CA ARG A 1052 -22.00 45.20 -3.74
C ARG A 1052 -22.01 44.16 -2.64
N VAL A 1053 -22.79 44.40 -1.60
CA VAL A 1053 -22.96 43.47 -0.47
C VAL A 1053 -24.44 43.15 -0.36
N ASP A 1054 -24.86 42.08 -1.01
CA ASP A 1054 -26.21 41.52 -0.97
C ASP A 1054 -26.21 40.13 -0.30
N SER A 1055 -27.40 39.56 -0.09
CA SER A 1055 -27.53 38.25 0.56
C SER A 1055 -26.80 37.12 -0.20
N ALA A 1056 -26.72 37.19 -1.53
CA ALA A 1056 -26.02 36.21 -2.34
C ALA A 1056 -24.50 36.31 -2.15
N THR A 1057 -23.97 37.53 -2.14
CA THR A 1057 -22.55 37.83 -1.86
C THR A 1057 -22.17 37.35 -0.47
N LEU A 1058 -22.98 37.69 0.55
CA LEU A 1058 -22.74 37.24 1.92
C LEU A 1058 -22.80 35.70 2.03
N ALA A 1059 -23.73 35.05 1.33
CA ALA A 1059 -23.80 33.59 1.30
C ALA A 1059 -22.56 32.95 0.67
N GLN A 1060 -21.98 33.55 -0.38
CA GLN A 1060 -20.71 33.08 -0.96
C GLN A 1060 -19.55 33.21 0.05
N TRP A 1061 -19.45 34.34 0.74
CA TRP A 1061 -18.39 34.56 1.74
C TRP A 1061 -18.55 33.63 2.96
N LEU A 1062 -19.79 33.42 3.41
CA LEU A 1062 -20.10 32.43 4.43
C LEU A 1062 -19.73 31.02 3.98
N GLY A 1063 -19.91 30.68 2.69
CA GLY A 1063 -19.48 29.40 2.12
C GLY A 1063 -17.95 29.22 2.21
N ALA A 1064 -17.18 30.26 1.87
CA ALA A 1064 -15.72 30.24 2.02
C ALA A 1064 -15.28 30.03 3.48
N LEU A 1065 -15.92 30.73 4.42
CA LEU A 1065 -15.70 30.55 5.86
C LEU A 1065 -16.14 29.17 6.35
N ALA A 1066 -17.24 28.61 5.82
CA ALA A 1066 -17.71 27.26 6.09
C ALA A 1066 -16.71 26.18 5.65
N GLY A 1067 -15.99 26.43 4.55
CA GLY A 1067 -14.84 25.64 4.10
C GLY A 1067 -13.60 25.77 4.99
N GLY A 1068 -13.63 26.66 6.00
CA GLY A 1068 -12.52 26.93 6.92
C GLY A 1068 -11.53 27.97 6.42
N ASN A 1069 -11.85 28.67 5.32
CA ASN A 1069 -10.95 29.64 4.70
C ASN A 1069 -11.16 31.05 5.28
N PRO A 1070 -10.14 31.69 5.87
CA PRO A 1070 -10.20 33.11 6.20
C PRO A 1070 -10.22 34.00 4.94
N LEU A 1071 -10.75 35.21 5.07
CA LEU A 1071 -11.05 36.09 3.92
C LEU A 1071 -10.22 37.36 3.89
N VAL A 1072 -9.80 37.77 2.69
CA VAL A 1072 -9.42 39.16 2.40
C VAL A 1072 -10.43 39.73 1.41
N VAL A 1073 -11.09 40.82 1.78
CA VAL A 1073 -12.27 41.36 1.09
C VAL A 1073 -11.92 42.65 0.36
N ALA A 1074 -12.30 42.73 -0.92
CA ALA A 1074 -12.32 43.98 -1.70
C ALA A 1074 -13.76 44.34 -2.06
N VAL A 1075 -14.20 45.51 -1.60
CA VAL A 1075 -15.51 46.10 -1.88
C VAL A 1075 -15.40 47.62 -2.09
N PRO A 1076 -16.39 48.27 -2.74
CA PRO A 1076 -16.46 49.72 -2.82
C PRO A 1076 -16.54 50.39 -1.43
N SER A 1077 -16.12 51.66 -1.36
CA SER A 1077 -16.00 52.38 -0.09
C SER A 1077 -17.36 52.52 0.61
N GLU A 1078 -18.41 52.74 -0.17
CA GLU A 1078 -19.81 52.82 0.24
C GLU A 1078 -20.36 51.51 0.81
N ALA A 1079 -19.78 50.37 0.45
CA ALA A 1079 -20.21 49.05 0.91
C ALA A 1079 -19.44 48.58 2.17
N ARG A 1080 -18.35 49.25 2.55
CA ARG A 1080 -17.50 48.84 3.69
C ARG A 1080 -18.25 48.80 5.02
N GLU A 1081 -19.19 49.72 5.24
CA GLU A 1081 -19.96 49.76 6.49
C GLU A 1081 -20.90 48.55 6.61
N ALA A 1082 -21.55 48.15 5.52
CA ALA A 1082 -22.36 46.93 5.48
C ALA A 1082 -21.52 45.66 5.75
N VAL A 1083 -20.27 45.61 5.24
CA VAL A 1083 -19.34 44.52 5.56
C VAL A 1083 -18.97 44.51 7.05
N ARG A 1084 -18.74 45.68 7.66
CA ARG A 1084 -18.43 45.79 9.10
C ARG A 1084 -19.60 45.33 9.96
N GLU A 1085 -20.83 45.68 9.60
CA GLU A 1085 -22.03 45.22 10.29
C GLU A 1085 -22.18 43.69 10.21
N ALA A 1086 -22.06 43.11 9.02
CA ALA A 1086 -22.09 41.67 8.82
C ALA A 1086 -20.98 40.96 9.63
N LEU A 1087 -19.76 41.49 9.60
CA LEU A 1087 -18.63 40.98 10.37
C LEU A 1087 -18.91 41.03 11.88
N GLY A 1088 -19.53 42.10 12.38
CA GLY A 1088 -19.95 42.22 13.78
C GLY A 1088 -20.88 41.08 14.21
N GLN A 1089 -21.84 40.72 13.35
CA GLN A 1089 -22.74 39.58 13.58
C GLN A 1089 -21.97 38.25 13.57
N TRP A 1090 -21.06 38.06 12.62
CA TRP A 1090 -20.27 36.84 12.48
C TRP A 1090 -19.33 36.62 13.66
N VAL A 1091 -18.69 37.69 14.13
CA VAL A 1091 -17.82 37.68 15.32
C VAL A 1091 -18.64 37.40 16.58
N SER A 1092 -19.82 38.01 16.72
CA SER A 1092 -20.74 37.74 17.83
C SER A 1092 -21.21 36.29 17.87
N ALA A 1093 -21.34 35.64 16.70
CA ALA A 1093 -21.65 34.21 16.59
C ALA A 1093 -20.45 33.28 16.88
N GLY A 1094 -19.23 33.81 16.96
CA GLY A 1094 -18.01 33.06 17.34
C GLY A 1094 -16.89 33.04 16.29
N LEU A 1095 -16.98 33.80 15.19
CA LEU A 1095 -15.87 33.94 14.24
C LEU A 1095 -14.73 34.77 14.87
N PRO A 1096 -13.45 34.37 14.75
CA PRO A 1096 -12.35 35.24 15.16
C PRO A 1096 -12.36 36.53 14.35
N ALA A 1097 -12.30 37.70 14.99
CA ALA A 1097 -12.30 38.99 14.30
C ALA A 1097 -11.16 39.13 13.27
N ALA A 1098 -10.03 38.48 13.53
CA ALA A 1098 -8.89 38.44 12.61
C ALA A 1098 -9.09 37.52 11.39
N ALA A 1099 -10.19 36.75 11.30
CA ALA A 1099 -10.42 35.81 10.20
C ALA A 1099 -10.88 36.49 8.90
N VAL A 1100 -11.29 37.77 8.97
CA VAL A 1100 -11.72 38.56 7.81
C VAL A 1100 -11.00 39.90 7.85
N HIS A 1101 -10.38 40.29 6.75
CA HIS A 1101 -9.77 41.61 6.59
C HIS A 1101 -10.35 42.33 5.38
N VAL A 1102 -10.82 43.56 5.56
CA VAL A 1102 -11.36 44.40 4.47
C VAL A 1102 -10.29 45.38 4.03
N LEU A 1103 -9.94 45.38 2.74
CA LEU A 1103 -8.93 46.30 2.19
C LEU A 1103 -9.45 47.75 2.19
N ASP A 1104 -8.61 48.67 2.66
CA ASP A 1104 -8.88 50.10 2.63
C ASP A 1104 -8.30 50.76 1.37
N THR A 1105 -8.75 50.28 0.20
CA THR A 1105 -8.29 50.73 -1.12
C THR A 1105 -9.46 50.91 -2.09
N PRO A 1106 -9.33 51.69 -3.18
CA PRO A 1106 -10.32 51.69 -4.25
C PRO A 1106 -10.65 50.26 -4.70
N PHE A 1107 -11.93 49.98 -4.98
CA PHE A 1107 -12.42 48.63 -5.26
C PHE A 1107 -11.63 47.95 -6.38
N GLU A 1108 -11.47 48.62 -7.53
CA GLU A 1108 -10.79 48.06 -8.69
C GLU A 1108 -9.31 47.72 -8.40
N ALA A 1109 -8.58 48.66 -7.78
CA ALA A 1109 -7.18 48.44 -7.40
C ALA A 1109 -7.05 47.28 -6.39
N GLY A 1110 -7.96 47.20 -5.42
CA GLY A 1110 -8.00 46.10 -4.45
C GLY A 1110 -8.32 44.75 -5.10
N ALA A 1111 -9.30 44.71 -6.01
CA ALA A 1111 -9.68 43.51 -6.74
C ALA A 1111 -8.53 42.97 -7.62
N VAL A 1112 -7.87 43.85 -8.38
CA VAL A 1112 -6.71 43.51 -9.22
C VAL A 1112 -5.53 43.04 -8.36
N ALA A 1113 -5.25 43.72 -7.24
CA ALA A 1113 -4.18 43.33 -6.33
C ALA A 1113 -4.42 41.96 -5.69
N LEU A 1114 -5.65 41.67 -5.26
CA LEU A 1114 -6.03 40.34 -4.75
C LEU A 1114 -5.89 39.25 -5.81
N ALA A 1115 -6.38 39.51 -7.03
CA ALA A 1115 -6.31 38.55 -8.14
C ALA A 1115 -4.86 38.20 -8.54
N SER A 1116 -3.96 39.17 -8.43
CA SER A 1116 -2.55 39.03 -8.84
C SER A 1116 -1.64 38.51 -7.73
N SER A 1117 -2.12 38.42 -6.48
CA SER A 1117 -1.28 38.09 -5.32
C SER A 1117 -1.09 36.60 -5.13
N GLU A 1118 0.16 36.17 -4.92
CA GLU A 1118 0.49 34.78 -4.57
C GLU A 1118 0.09 34.39 -3.14
N ALA A 1119 -0.26 35.37 -2.29
CA ALA A 1119 -0.73 35.11 -0.93
C ALA A 1119 -2.18 34.59 -0.86
N ILE A 1120 -2.88 34.56 -2.01
CA ILE A 1120 -4.28 34.15 -2.15
C ILE A 1120 -4.34 32.76 -2.77
N ASP A 1121 -5.04 31.84 -2.08
CA ASP A 1121 -5.12 30.42 -2.43
C ASP A 1121 -6.38 30.07 -3.24
N ALA A 1122 -7.40 30.94 -3.21
CA ALA A 1122 -8.61 30.85 -4.05
C ALA A 1122 -9.35 32.20 -4.10
N ILE A 1123 -10.21 32.39 -5.09
CA ILE A 1123 -11.00 33.62 -5.25
C ILE A 1123 -12.48 33.29 -5.36
N VAL A 1124 -13.30 33.93 -4.53
CA VAL A 1124 -14.75 34.00 -4.70
C VAL A 1124 -15.11 35.40 -5.21
N ALA A 1125 -15.83 35.45 -6.33
CA ALA A 1125 -16.17 36.71 -6.97
C ALA A 1125 -17.54 36.65 -7.64
N GLN A 1126 -18.12 37.81 -7.95
CA GLN A 1126 -19.30 37.85 -8.79
C GLN A 1126 -18.99 37.39 -10.22
N PRO A 1127 -19.93 36.70 -10.89
CA PRO A 1127 -19.76 36.28 -12.29
C PRO A 1127 -19.34 37.38 -13.27
N ALA A 1128 -19.84 38.61 -13.07
CA ALA A 1128 -19.55 39.74 -13.95
C ALA A 1128 -18.06 40.08 -14.04
N TYR A 1129 -17.28 39.86 -12.98
CA TYR A 1129 -15.83 40.14 -12.96
C TYR A 1129 -14.97 38.91 -13.27
N GLY A 1130 -15.58 37.74 -13.50
CA GLY A 1130 -14.85 36.48 -13.62
C GLY A 1130 -13.78 36.50 -14.72
N THR A 1131 -14.13 36.98 -15.93
CA THR A 1131 -13.21 37.05 -17.07
C THR A 1131 -12.00 37.95 -16.77
N GLU A 1132 -12.22 39.13 -16.20
CA GLU A 1132 -11.14 40.08 -15.93
C GLU A 1132 -10.24 39.61 -14.79
N LEU A 1133 -10.82 39.07 -13.71
CA LEU A 1133 -10.06 38.48 -12.61
C LEU A 1133 -9.20 37.31 -13.10
N ASN A 1134 -9.74 36.46 -13.99
CA ASN A 1134 -9.00 35.33 -14.54
C ASN A 1134 -7.76 35.76 -15.35
N ARG A 1135 -7.82 36.91 -16.05
CA ARG A 1135 -6.66 37.49 -16.75
C ARG A 1135 -5.54 37.87 -15.79
N HIS A 1136 -5.89 38.55 -14.70
CA HIS A 1136 -4.91 38.91 -13.66
C HIS A 1136 -4.36 37.67 -12.94
N MET A 1137 -5.20 36.67 -12.66
CA MET A 1137 -4.77 35.41 -12.06
C MET A 1137 -3.80 34.63 -12.94
N ALA A 1138 -3.98 34.64 -14.27
CA ALA A 1138 -3.12 33.94 -15.21
C ALA A 1138 -1.71 34.55 -15.34
N ALA A 1139 -1.52 35.79 -14.88
CA ALA A 1139 -0.22 36.45 -14.82
C ALA A 1139 0.64 35.97 -13.63
N ARG A 1140 0.08 35.22 -12.67
CA ARG A 1140 0.80 34.70 -11.49
C ARG A 1140 1.84 33.64 -11.88
N ASP A 1141 2.99 33.66 -11.22
CA ASP A 1141 4.06 32.67 -11.41
C ASP A 1141 3.81 31.38 -10.58
N GLY A 1142 3.28 31.50 -9.36
CA GLY A 1142 2.98 30.38 -8.44
C GLY A 1142 1.81 29.46 -8.85
N ALA A 1143 1.14 28.80 -7.90
CA ALA A 1143 0.08 27.81 -8.20
C ALA A 1143 -1.08 28.35 -9.09
N VAL A 1144 -1.72 27.46 -9.86
CA VAL A 1144 -2.99 27.75 -10.53
C VAL A 1144 -4.11 27.62 -9.50
N VAL A 1145 -4.64 28.75 -9.04
CA VAL A 1145 -5.67 28.79 -7.98
C VAL A 1145 -7.09 28.86 -8.56
N PRO A 1146 -8.11 28.32 -7.87
CA PRO A 1146 -9.47 28.33 -8.38
C PRO A 1146 -10.13 29.71 -8.30
N LEU A 1147 -10.82 30.07 -9.38
CA LEU A 1147 -11.81 31.15 -9.42
C LEU A 1147 -13.20 30.53 -9.32
N ILE A 1148 -13.97 30.97 -8.32
CA ILE A 1148 -15.32 30.49 -8.04
C ILE A 1148 -16.28 31.66 -8.16
N THR A 1149 -17.08 31.64 -9.22
CA THR A 1149 -18.11 32.65 -9.47
C THR A 1149 -19.53 32.15 -9.26
N GLU A 1150 -19.69 30.83 -9.15
CA GLU A 1150 -20.98 30.17 -9.01
C GLU A 1150 -21.52 30.23 -7.57
N PRO A 1151 -22.83 30.00 -7.36
CA PRO A 1151 -23.37 29.79 -6.03
C PRO A 1151 -22.77 28.55 -5.34
N LEU A 1152 -22.36 28.71 -4.08
CA LEU A 1152 -21.56 27.72 -3.36
C LEU A 1152 -22.35 26.61 -2.67
N LEU A 1153 -23.67 26.72 -2.52
CA LEU A 1153 -24.46 25.80 -1.69
C LEU A 1153 -24.35 24.34 -2.16
N GLY A 1154 -24.18 24.10 -3.46
CA GLY A 1154 -24.01 22.76 -4.04
C GLY A 1154 -22.56 22.32 -4.27
N CYS A 1155 -21.57 23.19 -4.02
CA CYS A 1155 -20.18 22.94 -4.42
C CYS A 1155 -19.14 23.46 -3.40
N LEU A 1156 -19.44 23.38 -2.11
CA LEU A 1156 -18.54 23.84 -1.04
C LEU A 1156 -17.17 23.16 -1.09
N TRP A 1157 -17.10 21.93 -1.59
CA TRP A 1157 -15.86 21.20 -1.80
C TRP A 1157 -14.85 21.95 -2.70
N ARG A 1158 -15.30 22.87 -3.58
CA ARG A 1158 -14.40 23.69 -4.42
C ARG A 1158 -13.51 24.62 -3.59
N LEU A 1159 -13.92 24.95 -2.38
CA LEU A 1159 -13.18 25.75 -1.41
C LEU A 1159 -12.23 24.93 -0.52
N CYS A 1160 -12.15 23.63 -0.77
CA CYS A 1160 -11.29 22.71 -0.06
C CYS A 1160 -10.28 22.06 -1.01
N ALA A 1161 -9.14 21.66 -0.45
CA ALA A 1161 -8.22 20.72 -1.04
C ALA A 1161 -8.60 19.31 -0.59
N GLU A 1162 -8.64 18.37 -1.53
CA GLU A 1162 -8.85 16.96 -1.23
C GLU A 1162 -7.53 16.32 -0.77
N GLN A 1163 -7.55 15.58 0.32
CA GLN A 1163 -6.43 14.78 0.80
C GLN A 1163 -6.86 13.34 0.98
N THR A 1164 -6.18 12.41 0.32
CA THR A 1164 -6.33 10.98 0.61
C THR A 1164 -5.28 10.57 1.63
N LEU A 1165 -5.70 9.93 2.73
CA LEU A 1165 -4.83 9.25 3.67
C LEU A 1165 -5.02 7.73 3.53
N THR A 1166 -3.95 7.05 3.14
CA THR A 1166 -3.91 5.60 3.01
C THR A 1166 -2.94 5.01 4.02
N ILE A 1167 -3.43 4.12 4.88
CA ILE A 1167 -2.60 3.50 5.93
C ILE A 1167 -2.52 2.00 5.66
N ASN A 1168 -1.30 1.48 5.58
CA ASN A 1168 -1.07 0.05 5.59
C ASN A 1168 -1.25 -0.50 7.01
N THR A 1169 -2.43 -1.05 7.30
CA THR A 1169 -2.75 -1.57 8.64
C THR A 1169 -2.05 -2.89 8.94
N THR A 1170 -1.42 -3.53 7.94
CA THR A 1170 -0.64 -4.77 8.11
C THR A 1170 0.87 -4.55 8.30
N ALA A 1171 1.34 -3.30 8.31
CA ALA A 1171 2.77 -2.97 8.44
C ALA A 1171 3.43 -3.56 9.70
N ALA A 1172 2.63 -3.84 10.73
CA ALA A 1172 3.10 -4.49 11.95
C ALA A 1172 3.53 -5.96 11.74
N GLY A 1173 3.14 -6.61 10.65
CA GLY A 1173 3.44 -8.02 10.35
C GLY A 1173 2.22 -8.93 10.19
N GLY A 1174 1.00 -8.36 10.15
CA GLY A 1174 -0.24 -9.06 9.79
C GLY A 1174 -1.51 -8.23 10.04
N ASN A 1175 -2.67 -8.75 9.62
CA ASN A 1175 -3.96 -8.04 9.64
C ASN A 1175 -4.86 -8.39 10.85
N VAL A 1176 -4.99 -7.45 11.78
CA VAL A 1176 -5.75 -7.64 13.02
C VAL A 1176 -7.25 -7.88 12.80
N GLU A 1177 -7.90 -7.20 11.85
CA GLU A 1177 -9.35 -7.35 11.59
C GLU A 1177 -9.68 -8.76 11.14
N LEU A 1178 -8.87 -9.28 10.23
CA LEU A 1178 -8.95 -10.66 9.76
C LEU A 1178 -8.75 -11.68 10.88
N PHE A 1179 -7.83 -11.42 11.82
CA PHE A 1179 -7.57 -12.32 12.96
C PHE A 1179 -8.65 -12.25 14.05
N ALA A 1180 -9.33 -11.11 14.20
CA ALA A 1180 -10.43 -10.92 15.14
C ALA A 1180 -11.73 -11.60 14.66
N GLY A 1181 -11.81 -12.04 13.39
CA GLY A 1181 -13.04 -12.55 12.79
C GLY A 1181 -14.12 -11.47 12.64
N LEU A 1182 -13.70 -10.21 12.65
CA LEU A 1182 -14.57 -9.08 12.37
C LEU A 1182 -14.85 -9.07 10.87
N PRO A 1183 -16.10 -8.81 10.42
CA PRO A 1183 -16.35 -8.61 9.00
C PRO A 1183 -15.43 -7.50 8.49
N ALA A 1184 -14.76 -7.74 7.35
CA ALA A 1184 -14.05 -6.69 6.63
C ALA A 1184 -15.09 -5.59 6.30
N LEU A 1185 -14.77 -4.36 6.70
CA LEU A 1185 -15.66 -3.18 6.54
C LEU A 1185 -15.88 -2.83 5.08
#